data_AF-A0A0D2XFM8-F1
#
_entry.id   AF-A0A0D2XFM8-F1
#
_cell.length_a   1.000
_cell.length_b   1.000
_cell.length_c   1.000
_cell.angle_alpha   90.00
_cell.angle_beta   90.00
_cell.angle_gamma   90.00
#
_symmetry.space_group_name_H-M   'P 1'
#
loop_
_entity.id
_entity.type
_entity.pdbx_description
1 polymer ?
#
loop_
_entity_poly.entity_id
_entity_poly.type
_entity_poly.pdbx_seq_one_letter_code
_entity_poly.pdbx_strand_id
1 'polypeptide(L)'
;MRIFADKDDPDSLRKAAEDAASQSFLARPQDIVWVFPKDDAKDVSQENEMSKVVANLVPRLNILNQGQLVLDTCIRERKQLMQCLFNCWWNAASLCNVPSDKQQPLRNKIQQESRDIAKRLKELSGCYITNYDKVNSSKSELEALLPRSKKLEGVPTNPFGQHQDPNVLVAGAKSGWPNNFNDVLPVRLAAEICPEATHSTVSPEDWLEYKLGNLSAPVTALLQELDGPSPRGAQNPYVDFEDMNDTQGWFPLFVEWQLEYYHLPFERWRLESNQDTGRWRYVIPTDGGVSLAADSAVGNDMRVITGRTEFLPEPGKSLQARLEQLFSQTPVSGSGDERRRDEMLKAVGGLEYFSASLSGLSDHLVTLRRGHHPRPKADDSIVKSVLGIEADFLQELEENGPADLAPYGLSTPLAPEYTSQFSPFKPVTHGQARFTKFAIVDKFGQVVSGIGLGPEGDGAMYPIISPSLSCDVLPVLKNENPSLYWPNTVVQAERSAGSCQFFQIPPRINQPARLNTHFLKPLTNENIQSSKTIIRQVATEWDNPIWAWVLPNFHNHSLQVYDPEGEFVIEMLLRKGTVTPSEGPNKAIIRPPPTGRLPILVAALRDPETCWSLFDMLAGASDNMSATGADFDQALPAALGRPFCIADVGVSLELSAPPLKDASLLSCVNPERNLSDYSFPVALGNHQAAFDGLVGTFSSSGDIGKIASSFTRDGRRLTMSSSGLMNDRRDESEHPQPLLLNPYFLPSTLGGSLDEEHRKKLVIVSTIVDPKTPIHIYSGSLFPVTPLSLPRWPVDNALRTMRAFFAIGPILVPAIPLPADKDNTDTKADEKDAAPSVQMPLGGGEGSNTWRWLQPTKQDGQVHDEMETKWSEVAIMPLDKTLNVEAANKTEMIEGYVVVRSDLRGSKLR
;
A
#
# COMPACT_ATOMS: atom_id res chain seq x y z
N MET A 1 -19.14 15.84 -9.87
CA MET A 1 -20.12 15.76 -8.77
C MET A 1 -19.32 15.47 -7.49
N ARG A 2 -19.17 16.45 -6.59
CA ARG A 2 -18.50 16.23 -5.29
C ARG A 2 -19.59 15.90 -4.29
N ILE A 3 -19.70 14.63 -3.90
CA ILE A 3 -20.57 14.18 -2.81
C ILE A 3 -19.69 14.23 -1.56
N PHE A 4 -19.56 15.40 -0.95
CA PHE A 4 -18.89 15.55 0.35
C PHE A 4 -19.86 16.24 1.30
N ALA A 5 -19.96 15.76 2.54
CA ALA A 5 -20.67 16.50 3.55
C ALA A 5 -19.77 17.66 4.01
N ASP A 6 -20.33 18.86 4.20
CA ASP A 6 -19.59 20.05 4.70
C ASP A 6 -18.96 19.86 6.11
N LYS A 7 -19.11 18.67 6.72
CA LYS A 7 -18.62 18.31 8.05
C LYS A 7 -17.50 17.27 8.05
N ASP A 8 -17.13 16.70 6.90
CA ASP A 8 -16.08 15.68 6.84
C ASP A 8 -14.71 16.34 7.05
N ASP A 9 -13.92 15.80 7.97
CA ASP A 9 -12.58 16.32 8.21
C ASP A 9 -11.66 16.04 6.99
N PRO A 10 -10.72 16.95 6.65
CA PRO A 10 -9.85 16.78 5.49
C PRO A 10 -9.05 15.47 5.48
N ASP A 11 -8.71 14.93 6.65
CA ASP A 11 -7.93 13.69 6.77
C ASP A 11 -8.76 12.45 6.48
N SER A 12 -10.01 12.40 6.91
CA SER A 12 -10.97 11.37 6.52
C SER A 12 -11.22 11.38 5.01
N LEU A 13 -11.30 12.55 4.39
CA LEU A 13 -11.42 12.67 2.93
C LEU A 13 -10.17 12.15 2.20
N ARG A 14 -8.98 12.42 2.73
CA ARG A 14 -7.71 11.89 2.19
C ARG A 14 -7.67 10.37 2.31
N LYS A 15 -7.96 9.84 3.49
CA LYS A 15 -8.01 8.40 3.74
C LYS A 15 -9.01 7.70 2.81
N ALA A 16 -10.21 8.25 2.66
CA ALA A 16 -11.21 7.71 1.73
C ALA A 16 -10.72 7.74 0.26
N ALA A 17 -10.01 8.80 -0.15
CA ALA A 17 -9.46 8.91 -1.50
C ALA A 17 -8.30 7.92 -1.77
N GLU A 18 -7.52 7.59 -0.73
CA GLU A 18 -6.48 6.56 -0.76
C GLU A 18 -7.09 5.16 -0.82
N ASP A 19 -8.08 4.88 0.02
CA ASP A 19 -8.86 3.64 0.02
C ASP A 19 -9.54 3.43 -1.34
N ALA A 20 -10.09 4.49 -1.95
CA ALA A 20 -10.67 4.41 -3.29
C ALA A 20 -9.62 4.07 -4.37
N ALA A 21 -8.38 4.56 -4.24
CA ALA A 21 -7.32 4.21 -5.17
C ALA A 21 -6.87 2.75 -5.03
N SER A 22 -6.93 2.18 -3.82
CA SER A 22 -6.62 0.76 -3.60
C SER A 22 -7.53 -0.18 -4.40
N GLN A 23 -8.78 0.24 -4.70
CA GLN A 23 -9.76 -0.55 -5.46
C GLN A 23 -9.38 -0.71 -6.94
N SER A 24 -8.47 0.12 -7.46
CA SER A 24 -7.95 -0.01 -8.83
C SER A 24 -6.90 -1.11 -8.97
N PHE A 25 -6.53 -1.77 -7.87
CA PHE A 25 -5.48 -2.78 -7.81
C PHE A 25 -6.09 -4.17 -7.54
N LEU A 26 -5.78 -5.14 -8.40
CA LEU A 26 -6.19 -6.54 -8.23
C LEU A 26 -5.12 -7.32 -7.49
N ALA A 27 -5.46 -7.83 -6.32
CA ALA A 27 -4.68 -8.87 -5.66
C ALA A 27 -4.75 -10.19 -6.46
N ARG A 28 -3.59 -10.80 -6.68
CA ARG A 28 -3.36 -12.10 -7.32
C ARG A 28 -2.93 -13.12 -6.23
N PRO A 29 -2.75 -14.42 -6.55
CA PRO A 29 -2.60 -15.48 -5.56
C PRO A 29 -1.55 -15.17 -4.49
N GLN A 30 -1.91 -15.47 -3.25
CA GLN A 30 -1.16 -15.15 -2.04
C GLN A 30 -0.15 -16.27 -1.74
N ASP A 31 1.10 -15.90 -1.47
CA ASP A 31 2.07 -16.86 -0.92
C ASP A 31 1.67 -17.17 0.52
N ILE A 32 2.02 -18.36 0.99
CA ILE A 32 1.68 -18.81 2.34
C ILE A 32 2.90 -18.63 3.24
N VAL A 33 2.69 -18.06 4.42
CA VAL A 33 3.66 -18.12 5.52
C VAL A 33 3.03 -18.88 6.67
N TRP A 34 3.76 -19.86 7.19
CA TRP A 34 3.36 -20.62 8.36
C TRP A 34 3.66 -19.82 9.62
N VAL A 35 2.66 -19.72 10.49
CA VAL A 35 2.78 -19.10 11.80
C VAL A 35 2.31 -20.06 12.89
N PHE A 36 2.74 -19.79 14.13
CA PHE A 36 2.20 -20.49 15.29
C PHE A 36 0.77 -19.98 15.56
N PRO A 37 -0.14 -20.86 16.01
CA PRO A 37 -1.50 -20.47 16.34
C PRO A 37 -1.50 -19.49 17.52
N LYS A 38 -2.27 -18.40 17.40
CA LYS A 38 -2.45 -17.43 18.48
C LYS A 38 -3.29 -18.06 19.60
N ASP A 39 -2.90 -17.83 20.86
CA ASP A 39 -3.71 -18.25 22.00
C ASP A 39 -4.72 -17.17 22.37
N ASP A 40 -6.01 -17.52 22.36
CA ASP A 40 -7.09 -16.74 22.97
C ASP A 40 -7.13 -16.92 24.50
N ALA A 41 -5.99 -17.24 25.13
CA ALA A 41 -5.94 -17.66 26.52
C ALA A 41 -6.12 -16.47 27.48
N LYS A 42 -7.13 -16.55 28.35
CA LYS A 42 -7.46 -15.54 29.37
C LYS A 42 -6.50 -15.52 30.58
N ASP A 43 -5.48 -16.39 30.62
CA ASP A 43 -4.59 -16.57 31.77
C ASP A 43 -3.10 -16.35 31.44
N VAL A 44 -2.55 -15.26 31.98
CA VAL A 44 -1.19 -14.72 31.78
C VAL A 44 -0.06 -15.68 32.22
N SER A 45 -0.35 -16.65 33.09
CA SER A 45 0.67 -17.61 33.59
C SER A 45 0.95 -18.75 32.62
N GLN A 46 -0.01 -19.16 31.78
CA GLN A 46 0.21 -20.19 30.75
C GLN A 46 0.87 -19.62 29.48
N GLU A 47 0.65 -18.33 29.19
CA GLU A 47 1.35 -17.60 28.12
C GLU A 47 2.88 -17.66 28.30
N ASN A 48 3.39 -17.44 29.53
CA ASN A 48 4.84 -17.33 29.77
C ASN A 48 5.65 -18.63 29.57
N GLU A 49 5.08 -19.82 29.81
CA GLU A 49 5.78 -21.07 29.52
C GLU A 49 5.73 -21.42 28.03
N MET A 50 4.58 -21.20 27.40
CA MET A 50 4.42 -21.47 25.97
C MET A 50 5.23 -20.50 25.12
N SER A 51 5.32 -19.21 25.46
CA SER A 51 6.18 -18.24 24.77
C SER A 51 7.66 -18.66 24.79
N LYS A 52 8.14 -19.31 25.85
CA LYS A 52 9.51 -19.86 25.90
C LYS A 52 9.71 -21.08 25.00
N VAL A 53 8.73 -21.97 24.93
CA VAL A 53 8.75 -23.14 24.03
C VAL A 53 8.69 -22.68 22.57
N VAL A 54 7.79 -21.74 22.26
CA VAL A 54 7.62 -21.16 20.93
C VAL A 54 8.88 -20.42 20.49
N ALA A 55 9.51 -19.63 21.36
CA ALA A 55 10.78 -18.93 21.06
C ALA A 55 11.90 -19.88 20.61
N ASN A 56 11.99 -21.07 21.21
CA ASN A 56 12.98 -22.09 20.83
C ASN A 56 12.68 -22.76 19.47
N LEU A 57 11.43 -22.71 18.99
CA LEU A 57 10.99 -23.31 17.73
C LEU A 57 11.01 -22.32 16.55
N VAL A 58 11.15 -21.01 16.79
CA VAL A 58 11.22 -19.97 15.75
C VAL A 58 12.27 -20.27 14.66
N PRO A 59 13.51 -20.74 14.97
CA PRO A 59 14.47 -21.05 13.93
C PRO A 59 14.03 -22.18 12.98
N ARG A 60 13.28 -23.16 13.49
CA ARG A 60 12.72 -24.25 12.68
C ARG A 60 11.55 -23.77 11.82
N LEU A 61 10.71 -22.87 12.36
CA LEU A 61 9.66 -22.22 11.59
C LEU A 61 10.24 -21.41 10.41
N ASN A 62 11.37 -20.72 10.63
CA ASN A 62 12.06 -19.99 9.58
C ASN A 62 12.54 -20.91 8.45
N ILE A 63 13.03 -22.11 8.76
CA ILE A 63 13.43 -23.10 7.74
C ILE A 63 12.20 -23.58 6.93
N LEU A 64 11.08 -23.84 7.61
CA LEU A 64 9.82 -24.22 6.95
C LEU A 64 9.36 -23.10 5.99
N ASN A 65 9.34 -21.85 6.45
CA ASN A 65 8.94 -20.70 5.65
C ASN A 65 9.89 -20.40 4.50
N GLN A 66 11.19 -20.66 4.65
CA GLN A 66 12.15 -20.60 3.54
C GLN A 66 11.84 -21.65 2.46
N GLY A 67 11.51 -22.88 2.85
CA GLY A 67 11.08 -23.92 1.91
C GLY A 67 9.78 -23.56 1.20
N GLN A 68 8.80 -23.00 1.93
CA GLN A 68 7.53 -22.55 1.38
C GLN A 68 7.73 -21.41 0.37
N LEU A 69 8.59 -20.44 0.66
CA LEU A 69 8.90 -19.33 -0.24
C LEU A 69 9.46 -19.83 -1.60
N VAL A 70 10.35 -20.83 -1.57
CA VAL A 70 10.91 -21.44 -2.78
C VAL A 70 9.82 -22.19 -3.56
N LEU A 71 8.96 -22.94 -2.87
CA LEU A 71 7.84 -23.67 -3.47
C LEU A 71 6.85 -22.73 -4.17
N ASP A 72 6.43 -21.66 -3.49
CA ASP A 72 5.50 -20.68 -4.05
C ASP A 72 6.10 -19.98 -5.27
N THR A 73 7.40 -19.67 -5.22
CA THR A 73 8.14 -19.09 -6.36
C THR A 73 8.17 -20.04 -7.57
N CYS A 74 8.38 -21.35 -7.36
CA CYS A 74 8.28 -22.35 -8.42
C CYS A 74 6.89 -22.37 -9.08
N ILE A 75 5.82 -22.30 -8.29
CA ILE A 75 4.43 -22.33 -8.80
C ILE A 75 4.17 -21.11 -9.69
N ARG A 76 4.56 -19.92 -9.23
CA ARG A 76 4.37 -18.66 -9.97
C ARG A 76 5.17 -18.64 -11.26
N GLU A 77 6.45 -19.03 -11.22
CA GLU A 77 7.31 -19.08 -12.40
C GLU A 77 6.80 -20.11 -13.42
N ARG A 78 6.39 -21.30 -12.97
CA ARG A 78 5.80 -22.33 -13.84
C ARG A 78 4.54 -21.85 -14.53
N LYS A 79 3.65 -21.16 -13.83
CA LYS A 79 2.42 -20.60 -14.42
C LYS A 79 2.71 -19.63 -15.57
N GLN A 80 3.69 -18.74 -15.41
CA GLN A 80 4.10 -17.83 -16.47
C GLN A 80 4.73 -18.59 -17.66
N LEU A 81 5.60 -19.57 -17.39
CA LEU A 81 6.23 -20.37 -18.43
C LEU A 81 5.20 -21.19 -19.24
N MET A 82 4.14 -21.68 -18.61
CA MET A 82 3.03 -22.34 -19.31
C MET A 82 2.29 -21.38 -20.25
N GLN A 83 2.09 -20.12 -19.86
CA GLN A 83 1.58 -19.09 -20.77
C GLN A 83 2.54 -18.81 -21.93
N CYS A 84 3.85 -18.73 -21.66
CA CYS A 84 4.84 -18.56 -22.72
C CYS A 84 4.85 -19.75 -23.69
N LEU A 85 4.69 -20.97 -23.19
CA LEU A 85 4.58 -22.18 -24.01
C LEU A 85 3.31 -22.15 -24.88
N PHE A 86 2.18 -21.71 -24.33
CA PHE A 86 0.95 -21.45 -25.10
C PHE A 86 1.19 -20.44 -26.22
N ASN A 87 1.94 -19.37 -25.96
CA ASN A 87 2.26 -18.38 -26.99
C ASN A 87 3.09 -19.00 -28.14
N CYS A 88 4.07 -19.85 -27.82
CA CYS A 88 4.83 -20.59 -28.83
C CYS A 88 3.92 -21.53 -29.64
N TRP A 89 3.02 -22.26 -28.97
CA TRP A 89 2.04 -23.13 -29.63
C TRP A 89 1.13 -22.35 -30.57
N TRP A 90 0.58 -21.21 -30.12
CA TRP A 90 -0.30 -20.35 -30.92
C TRP A 90 0.39 -19.86 -32.20
N ASN A 91 1.64 -19.42 -32.08
CA ASN A 91 2.44 -18.97 -33.20
C ASN A 91 2.77 -20.14 -34.16
N ALA A 92 3.04 -21.34 -33.63
CA ALA A 92 3.26 -22.53 -34.43
C ALA A 92 1.99 -22.94 -35.20
N ALA A 93 0.82 -22.94 -34.54
CA ALA A 93 -0.47 -23.24 -35.14
C ALA A 93 -0.84 -22.23 -36.25
N SER A 94 -0.57 -20.94 -36.02
CA SER A 94 -0.76 -19.87 -37.01
C SER A 94 0.10 -20.06 -38.25
N LEU A 95 1.26 -20.72 -38.12
CA LEU A 95 2.17 -21.02 -39.22
C LEU A 95 1.84 -22.33 -39.94
N CYS A 96 0.93 -23.18 -39.45
CA CYS A 96 0.63 -24.48 -40.09
C CYS A 96 0.19 -24.35 -41.55
N ASN A 97 -0.49 -23.25 -41.91
CA ASN A 97 -0.98 -23.00 -43.27
C ASN A 97 0.06 -22.30 -44.17
N VAL A 98 1.26 -22.01 -43.67
CA VAL A 98 2.33 -21.34 -44.42
C VAL A 98 3.37 -22.37 -44.88
N PRO A 99 3.70 -22.45 -46.19
CA PRO A 99 4.73 -23.38 -46.68
C PRO A 99 6.05 -23.25 -45.92
N SER A 100 6.67 -24.38 -45.55
CA SER A 100 7.86 -24.45 -44.69
C SER A 100 9.01 -23.56 -45.20
N ASP A 101 9.20 -23.49 -46.51
CA ASP A 101 10.29 -22.76 -47.15
C ASP A 101 10.19 -21.23 -46.99
N LYS A 102 8.99 -20.70 -46.74
CA LYS A 102 8.74 -19.24 -46.74
C LYS A 102 8.98 -18.56 -45.38
N GLN A 103 8.97 -19.30 -44.28
CA GLN A 103 9.04 -18.74 -42.91
C GLN A 103 9.92 -19.57 -41.97
N GLN A 104 10.96 -20.22 -42.51
CA GLN A 104 11.90 -21.03 -41.73
C GLN A 104 12.56 -20.27 -40.56
N PRO A 105 12.95 -18.98 -40.68
CA PRO A 105 13.52 -18.23 -39.57
C PRO A 105 12.58 -18.10 -38.37
N LEU A 106 11.27 -17.85 -38.61
CA LEU A 106 10.27 -17.76 -37.55
C LEU A 106 10.03 -19.12 -36.88
N ARG A 107 9.98 -20.20 -37.67
CA ARG A 107 9.87 -21.56 -37.13
C ARG A 107 11.06 -21.91 -36.22
N ASN A 108 12.28 -21.57 -36.64
CA ASN A 108 13.48 -21.80 -35.84
C ASN A 108 13.46 -20.98 -34.53
N LYS A 109 12.98 -19.72 -34.58
CA LYS A 109 12.81 -18.87 -33.38
C LYS A 109 11.83 -19.51 -32.39
N ILE A 110 10.64 -19.91 -32.85
CA ILE A 110 9.62 -20.58 -32.02
C ILE A 110 10.14 -21.90 -31.44
N GLN A 111 10.87 -22.69 -32.24
CA GLN A 111 11.46 -23.94 -31.79
C GLN A 111 12.51 -23.72 -30.70
N GLN A 112 13.35 -22.70 -30.84
CA GLN A 112 14.36 -22.37 -29.83
C GLN A 112 13.70 -21.91 -28.53
N GLU A 113 12.75 -20.98 -28.60
CA GLU A 113 12.03 -20.45 -27.43
C GLU A 113 11.28 -21.56 -26.68
N SER A 114 10.57 -22.44 -27.39
CA SER A 114 9.84 -23.55 -26.78
C SER A 114 10.76 -24.58 -26.12
N ARG A 115 11.94 -24.87 -26.69
CA ARG A 115 12.96 -25.74 -26.07
C ARG A 115 13.55 -25.12 -24.81
N ASP A 116 13.84 -23.82 -24.83
CA ASP A 116 14.36 -23.10 -23.66
C ASP A 116 13.33 -23.09 -22.52
N ILE A 117 12.05 -22.86 -22.85
CA ILE A 117 10.93 -22.95 -21.89
C ILE A 117 10.80 -24.38 -21.33
N ALA A 118 10.79 -25.40 -22.18
CA ALA A 118 10.66 -26.80 -21.75
C ALA A 118 11.83 -27.23 -20.85
N LYS A 119 13.06 -26.80 -21.17
CA LYS A 119 14.24 -27.02 -20.32
C LYS A 119 14.04 -26.39 -18.94
N ARG A 120 13.59 -25.12 -18.89
CA ARG A 120 13.34 -24.43 -17.62
C ARG A 120 12.21 -25.07 -16.81
N LEU A 121 11.13 -25.49 -17.45
CA LEU A 121 10.04 -26.21 -16.78
C LEU A 121 10.51 -27.53 -16.14
N LYS A 122 11.42 -28.26 -16.80
CA LYS A 122 12.03 -29.48 -16.28
C LYS A 122 12.95 -29.23 -15.08
N GLU A 123 13.69 -28.11 -15.09
CA GLU A 123 14.48 -27.68 -13.92
C GLU A 123 13.57 -27.33 -12.73
N LEU A 124 12.47 -26.62 -12.99
CA LEU A 124 11.52 -26.22 -11.96
C LEU A 124 10.74 -27.39 -11.36
N SER A 125 10.38 -28.41 -12.14
CA SER A 125 9.67 -29.59 -11.63
C SER A 125 10.51 -30.36 -10.59
N GLY A 126 11.82 -30.50 -10.82
CA GLY A 126 12.74 -31.09 -9.84
C GLY A 126 12.84 -30.26 -8.55
N CYS A 127 12.91 -28.94 -8.67
CA CYS A 127 12.92 -28.02 -7.52
C CYS A 127 11.60 -28.06 -6.74
N TYR A 128 10.47 -28.12 -7.45
CA TYR A 128 9.12 -28.20 -6.89
C TYR A 128 8.95 -29.45 -6.01
N ILE A 129 9.23 -30.64 -6.56
CA ILE A 129 9.08 -31.91 -5.82
C ILE A 129 9.94 -31.91 -4.56
N THR A 130 11.22 -31.51 -4.70
CA THR A 130 12.17 -31.48 -3.58
C THR A 130 11.69 -30.56 -2.45
N ASN A 131 11.18 -29.37 -2.76
CA ASN A 131 10.72 -28.43 -1.74
C ASN A 131 9.34 -28.78 -1.19
N TYR A 132 8.46 -29.36 -2.00
CA TYR A 132 7.16 -29.87 -1.55
C TYR A 132 7.34 -30.93 -0.45
N ASP A 133 8.23 -31.91 -0.67
CA ASP A 133 8.51 -32.95 0.33
C ASP A 133 9.18 -32.38 1.59
N LYS A 134 10.11 -31.43 1.42
CA LYS A 134 10.76 -30.72 2.56
C LYS A 134 9.77 -29.94 3.41
N VAL A 135 8.85 -29.21 2.78
CA VAL A 135 7.82 -28.42 3.47
C VAL A 135 6.89 -29.34 4.24
N ASN A 136 6.38 -30.40 3.61
CA ASN A 136 5.48 -31.35 4.27
C ASN A 136 6.15 -32.09 5.44
N SER A 137 7.41 -32.50 5.26
CA SER A 137 8.19 -33.17 6.32
C SER A 137 8.47 -32.21 7.48
N SER A 138 8.99 -31.01 7.19
CA SER A 138 9.30 -30.00 8.22
C SER A 138 8.06 -29.53 8.97
N LYS A 139 6.93 -29.39 8.27
CA LYS A 139 5.63 -29.07 8.88
C LYS A 139 5.20 -30.16 9.85
N SER A 140 5.24 -31.42 9.42
CA SER A 140 4.86 -32.56 10.27
C SER A 140 5.75 -32.69 11.50
N GLU A 141 7.06 -32.47 11.35
CA GLU A 141 8.02 -32.46 12.46
C GLU A 141 7.75 -31.33 13.47
N LEU A 142 7.44 -30.13 12.98
CA LEU A 142 7.09 -28.99 13.83
C LEU A 142 5.77 -29.22 14.56
N GLU A 143 4.74 -29.72 13.87
CA GLU A 143 3.44 -30.03 14.48
C GLU A 143 3.56 -31.13 15.55
N ALA A 144 4.48 -32.10 15.39
CA ALA A 144 4.74 -33.12 16.41
C ALA A 144 5.38 -32.56 17.70
N LEU A 145 6.03 -31.40 17.64
CA LEU A 145 6.64 -30.70 18.78
C LEU A 145 5.66 -29.72 19.46
N LEU A 146 4.55 -29.41 18.81
CA LEU A 146 3.49 -28.59 19.38
C LEU A 146 2.60 -29.42 20.34
N PRO A 147 1.95 -28.79 21.33
CA PRO A 147 0.95 -29.45 22.16
C PRO A 147 -0.15 -30.10 21.30
N ARG A 148 -0.64 -31.28 21.70
CA ARG A 148 -1.54 -32.16 20.91
C ARG A 148 -2.82 -31.52 20.31
N SER A 149 -3.20 -30.31 20.72
CA SER A 149 -4.37 -29.57 20.24
C SER A 149 -4.06 -28.46 19.23
N LYS A 150 -2.79 -28.13 18.97
CA LYS A 150 -2.38 -26.98 18.16
C LYS A 150 -1.71 -27.39 16.87
N LYS A 151 -2.13 -26.78 15.76
CA LYS A 151 -1.55 -26.95 14.43
C LYS A 151 -1.00 -25.64 13.91
N LEU A 152 -0.06 -25.71 12.98
CA LEU A 152 0.45 -24.52 12.31
C LEU A 152 -0.64 -23.92 11.41
N GLU A 153 -0.71 -22.59 11.40
CA GLU A 153 -1.66 -21.86 10.58
C GLU A 153 -0.93 -21.29 9.36
N GLY A 154 -1.49 -21.55 8.17
CA GLY A 154 -1.02 -20.95 6.93
C GLY A 154 -1.70 -19.61 6.73
N VAL A 155 -0.96 -18.52 6.90
CA VAL A 155 -1.46 -17.16 6.74
C VAL A 155 -1.00 -16.63 5.38
N PRO A 156 -1.90 -16.01 4.60
CA PRO A 156 -1.50 -15.38 3.35
C PRO A 156 -0.60 -14.18 3.60
N THR A 157 0.48 -14.09 2.83
CA THR A 157 1.36 -12.91 2.79
C THR A 157 0.72 -11.74 2.03
N ASN A 158 1.39 -10.59 2.05
CA ASN A 158 1.03 -9.45 1.21
C ASN A 158 0.91 -9.90 -0.25
N PRO A 159 -0.27 -9.72 -0.88
CA PRO A 159 -0.51 -10.23 -2.22
C PRO A 159 0.34 -9.49 -3.25
N PHE A 160 0.80 -10.23 -4.25
CA PHE A 160 1.16 -9.59 -5.51
C PHE A 160 -0.10 -9.00 -6.13
N GLY A 161 0.03 -7.85 -6.79
CA GLY A 161 -1.09 -7.36 -7.58
C GLY A 161 -0.68 -6.51 -8.74
N GLN A 162 -1.70 -6.11 -9.48
CA GLN A 162 -1.57 -5.44 -10.76
C GLN A 162 -2.74 -4.48 -10.92
N HIS A 163 -2.51 -3.36 -11.60
CA HIS A 163 -3.57 -2.43 -11.92
C HIS A 163 -4.61 -3.02 -12.87
N GLN A 164 -5.87 -2.69 -12.63
CA GLN A 164 -6.95 -2.90 -13.58
C GLN A 164 -6.88 -1.89 -14.73
N ASP A 165 -7.41 -2.30 -15.88
CA ASP A 165 -7.71 -1.37 -16.97
C ASP A 165 -8.74 -0.32 -16.52
N PRO A 166 -8.69 0.92 -17.05
CA PRO A 166 -9.64 1.96 -16.69
C PRO A 166 -11.10 1.52 -16.94
N ASN A 167 -12.01 1.93 -16.06
CA ASN A 167 -13.44 1.65 -16.19
C ASN A 167 -14.16 2.88 -16.74
N VAL A 168 -15.04 2.66 -17.72
CA VAL A 168 -15.95 3.67 -18.27
C VAL A 168 -17.32 3.46 -17.64
N LEU A 169 -17.93 4.56 -17.19
CA LEU A 169 -19.31 4.59 -16.74
C LEU A 169 -20.14 5.42 -17.73
N VAL A 170 -21.23 4.84 -18.22
CA VAL A 170 -22.19 5.51 -19.11
C VAL A 170 -23.47 5.73 -18.33
N ALA A 171 -23.79 6.98 -18.03
CA ALA A 171 -24.99 7.36 -17.29
C ALA A 171 -26.16 7.67 -18.24
N GLY A 172 -27.39 7.49 -17.75
CA GLY A 172 -28.63 7.76 -18.50
C GLY A 172 -29.02 6.66 -19.49
N ALA A 173 -28.47 5.46 -19.32
CA ALA A 173 -28.75 4.32 -20.18
C ALA A 173 -29.32 3.18 -19.33
N LYS A 174 -30.57 2.79 -19.62
CA LYS A 174 -31.26 1.71 -18.92
C LYS A 174 -30.55 0.38 -19.14
N SER A 175 -30.35 -0.37 -18.06
CA SER A 175 -29.92 -1.75 -18.11
C SER A 175 -30.85 -2.56 -19.02
N GLY A 176 -30.29 -3.32 -19.96
CA GLY A 176 -31.05 -4.32 -20.70
C GLY A 176 -31.45 -5.51 -19.83
N TRP A 177 -30.69 -5.77 -18.76
CA TRP A 177 -30.94 -6.90 -17.87
C TRP A 177 -32.15 -6.64 -16.98
N PRO A 178 -33.04 -7.64 -16.81
CA PRO A 178 -34.21 -7.51 -15.96
C PRO A 178 -33.81 -7.50 -14.48
N ASN A 179 -34.59 -6.83 -13.64
CA ASN A 179 -34.31 -6.68 -12.21
C ASN A 179 -34.22 -8.04 -11.48
N ASN A 180 -34.95 -9.04 -11.98
CA ASN A 180 -35.01 -10.41 -11.47
C ASN A 180 -34.09 -11.38 -12.22
N PHE A 181 -32.99 -10.91 -12.83
CA PHE A 181 -32.04 -11.77 -13.56
C PHE A 181 -31.53 -13.00 -12.77
N ASN A 182 -31.49 -12.92 -11.43
CA ASN A 182 -31.05 -14.05 -10.58
C ASN A 182 -32.16 -15.04 -10.24
N ASP A 183 -33.42 -14.70 -10.56
CA ASP A 183 -34.55 -15.60 -10.29
C ASP A 183 -34.49 -16.77 -11.26
N VAL A 184 -35.07 -17.90 -10.85
CA VAL A 184 -35.12 -19.10 -11.69
C VAL A 184 -35.80 -18.74 -13.00
N LEU A 185 -35.07 -18.84 -14.12
CA LEU A 185 -35.61 -18.56 -15.44
C LEU A 185 -36.80 -19.51 -15.67
N PRO A 186 -38.04 -19.00 -15.80
CA PRO A 186 -39.17 -19.85 -16.07
C PRO A 186 -38.94 -20.51 -17.43
N VAL A 187 -38.96 -21.84 -17.51
CA VAL A 187 -38.82 -22.58 -18.77
C VAL A 187 -40.19 -23.09 -19.17
N ARG A 188 -40.61 -22.82 -20.40
CA ARG A 188 -41.82 -23.41 -20.96
C ARG A 188 -41.53 -24.80 -21.49
N LEU A 189 -42.32 -25.78 -21.08
CA LEU A 189 -42.31 -27.10 -21.69
C LEU A 189 -43.01 -27.07 -23.05
N ALA A 190 -42.64 -27.97 -23.96
CA ALA A 190 -43.28 -28.05 -25.28
C ALA A 190 -44.81 -28.24 -25.19
N ALA A 191 -45.31 -28.86 -24.11
CA ALA A 191 -46.73 -29.02 -23.84
C ALA A 191 -47.46 -27.72 -23.42
N GLU A 192 -46.70 -26.70 -23.01
CA GLU A 192 -47.20 -25.39 -22.55
C GLU A 192 -47.11 -24.32 -23.66
N ILE A 193 -46.59 -24.69 -24.83
CA ILE A 193 -46.50 -23.86 -26.02
C ILE A 193 -47.69 -24.22 -26.92
N CYS A 194 -48.72 -23.38 -26.88
CA CYS A 194 -49.92 -23.44 -27.73
C CYS A 194 -50.66 -24.81 -27.76
N PRO A 195 -51.38 -25.20 -26.70
CA PRO A 195 -52.08 -26.49 -26.64
C PRO A 195 -53.29 -26.64 -27.60
N GLU A 196 -53.75 -25.56 -28.25
CA GLU A 196 -55.02 -25.54 -28.99
C GLU A 196 -54.94 -25.04 -30.45
N ALA A 197 -53.75 -24.96 -31.06
CA ALA A 197 -53.62 -24.58 -32.47
C ALA A 197 -54.06 -25.73 -33.40
N THR A 198 -55.37 -25.90 -33.61
CA THR A 198 -55.95 -26.96 -34.45
C THR A 198 -55.79 -26.73 -35.97
N HIS A 199 -55.12 -25.67 -36.40
CA HIS A 199 -54.84 -25.41 -37.81
C HIS A 199 -53.42 -24.85 -38.00
N SER A 200 -52.51 -25.66 -38.54
CA SER A 200 -51.24 -25.16 -39.08
C SER A 200 -51.35 -25.02 -40.61
N THR A 201 -50.83 -23.91 -41.13
CA THR A 201 -50.50 -23.75 -42.56
C THR A 201 -49.00 -23.97 -42.84
N VAL A 202 -48.19 -24.17 -41.80
CA VAL A 202 -46.73 -24.32 -41.90
C VAL A 202 -46.36 -25.76 -41.57
N SER A 203 -45.94 -26.51 -42.59
CA SER A 203 -45.23 -27.77 -42.44
C SER A 203 -43.82 -27.47 -41.92
N PRO A 204 -43.30 -28.15 -40.88
CA PRO A 204 -41.87 -28.10 -40.60
C PRO A 204 -41.12 -28.52 -41.87
N GLU A 205 -40.11 -27.75 -42.26
CA GLU A 205 -39.31 -28.07 -43.43
C GLU A 205 -38.54 -29.38 -43.17
N ASP A 206 -38.46 -30.27 -44.17
CA ASP A 206 -37.86 -31.62 -44.07
C ASP A 206 -36.44 -31.63 -43.46
N TRP A 207 -35.68 -30.53 -43.59
CA TRP A 207 -34.34 -30.42 -43.01
C TRP A 207 -34.34 -30.40 -41.47
N LEU A 208 -35.41 -29.91 -40.87
CA LEU A 208 -35.54 -29.76 -39.42
C LEU A 208 -35.75 -31.13 -38.77
N GLU A 209 -36.53 -31.99 -39.42
CA GLU A 209 -36.71 -33.39 -39.02
C GLU A 209 -35.47 -34.23 -39.31
N TYR A 210 -34.81 -34.00 -40.46
CA TYR A 210 -33.59 -34.74 -40.86
C TYR A 210 -32.35 -34.41 -40.01
N LYS A 211 -32.16 -33.15 -39.59
CA LYS A 211 -30.97 -32.73 -38.83
C LYS A 211 -31.20 -32.56 -37.33
N LEU A 212 -32.42 -32.23 -36.92
CA LEU A 212 -32.75 -31.82 -35.55
C LEU A 212 -34.07 -32.45 -35.09
N GLY A 213 -34.30 -33.74 -35.38
CA GLY A 213 -35.57 -34.44 -35.12
C GLY A 213 -36.09 -34.35 -33.67
N ASN A 214 -35.21 -34.15 -32.68
CA ASN A 214 -35.61 -33.97 -31.28
C ASN A 214 -36.10 -32.54 -30.94
N LEU A 215 -35.87 -31.57 -31.83
CA LEU A 215 -36.26 -30.16 -31.69
C LEU A 215 -37.43 -29.77 -32.59
N SER A 216 -37.89 -30.67 -33.47
CA SER A 216 -38.97 -30.37 -34.42
C SER A 216 -40.29 -30.03 -33.75
N ALA A 217 -40.70 -30.81 -32.74
CA ALA A 217 -41.95 -30.58 -32.03
C ALA A 217 -41.98 -29.24 -31.26
N PRO A 218 -40.97 -28.88 -30.42
CA PRO A 218 -40.93 -27.57 -29.76
C PRO A 218 -40.89 -26.39 -30.74
N VAL A 219 -40.10 -26.48 -31.82
CA VAL A 219 -39.95 -25.40 -32.81
C VAL A 219 -41.26 -25.16 -33.57
N THR A 220 -41.96 -26.24 -33.94
CA THR A 220 -43.25 -26.14 -34.64
C THR A 220 -44.31 -25.50 -33.74
N ALA A 221 -44.33 -25.85 -32.45
CA ALA A 221 -45.26 -25.25 -31.48
C ALA A 221 -45.02 -23.74 -31.30
N LEU A 222 -43.75 -23.29 -31.27
CA LEU A 222 -43.39 -21.87 -31.18
C LEU A 222 -43.81 -21.09 -32.43
N LEU A 223 -43.62 -21.66 -33.63
CA LEU A 223 -44.03 -21.02 -34.88
C LEU A 223 -45.56 -20.86 -34.98
N GLN A 224 -46.33 -21.82 -34.45
CA GLN A 224 -47.80 -21.74 -34.40
C GLN A 224 -48.29 -20.67 -33.42
N GLU A 225 -47.56 -20.42 -32.34
CA GLU A 225 -47.87 -19.35 -31.38
C GLU A 225 -47.66 -17.95 -31.98
N LEU A 226 -46.72 -17.79 -32.92
CA LEU A 226 -46.49 -16.54 -33.67
C LEU A 226 -47.62 -16.18 -34.64
N ASP A 227 -48.23 -17.17 -35.29
CA ASP A 227 -49.29 -16.98 -36.31
C ASP A 227 -50.72 -16.94 -35.72
N GLY A 228 -50.90 -17.42 -34.49
CA GLY A 228 -52.21 -17.46 -33.81
C GLY A 228 -52.55 -16.14 -33.08
N PRO A 229 -53.86 -15.81 -32.89
CA PRO A 229 -54.22 -14.75 -31.95
C PRO A 229 -53.71 -15.14 -30.56
N SER A 230 -52.91 -14.25 -29.93
CA SER A 230 -52.32 -14.47 -28.61
C SER A 230 -53.37 -15.11 -27.67
N PRO A 231 -53.14 -16.35 -27.20
CA PRO A 231 -54.17 -17.06 -26.45
C PRO A 231 -54.48 -16.25 -25.20
N ARG A 232 -55.73 -15.81 -25.04
CA ARG A 232 -56.22 -15.28 -23.77
C ARG A 232 -56.13 -16.41 -22.72
N GLY A 233 -54.97 -16.54 -22.09
CA GLY A 233 -54.71 -17.58 -21.08
C GLY A 233 -53.32 -18.22 -21.16
N ALA A 234 -52.59 -18.13 -22.28
CA ALA A 234 -51.18 -18.48 -22.30
C ALA A 234 -50.40 -17.31 -21.67
N GLN A 235 -50.20 -17.35 -20.36
CA GLN A 235 -49.27 -16.44 -19.70
C GLN A 235 -47.88 -16.77 -20.23
N ASN A 236 -47.45 -16.07 -21.29
CA ASN A 236 -46.04 -16.01 -21.63
C ASN A 236 -45.35 -15.45 -20.38
N PRO A 237 -44.54 -16.26 -19.66
CA PRO A 237 -43.94 -15.85 -18.40
C PRO A 237 -42.95 -14.70 -18.62
N TYR A 238 -42.57 -14.43 -19.87
CA TYR A 238 -41.68 -13.35 -20.26
C TYR A 238 -42.38 -12.01 -20.58
N VAL A 239 -43.71 -11.92 -20.47
CA VAL A 239 -44.45 -10.64 -20.73
C VAL A 239 -43.93 -9.54 -19.81
N ASP A 240 -43.73 -9.81 -18.52
CA ASP A 240 -43.15 -8.83 -17.59
C ASP A 240 -41.65 -8.58 -17.81
N PHE A 241 -40.97 -9.44 -18.59
CA PHE A 241 -39.52 -9.36 -18.85
C PHE A 241 -39.19 -8.60 -20.14
N GLU A 242 -40.07 -8.64 -21.13
CA GLU A 242 -39.83 -8.17 -22.50
C GLU A 242 -41.05 -7.46 -23.12
N ASP A 243 -41.96 -6.87 -22.33
CA ASP A 243 -43.01 -6.01 -22.89
C ASP A 243 -42.38 -4.74 -23.51
N MET A 244 -42.07 -4.86 -24.80
CA MET A 244 -41.47 -3.80 -25.60
C MET A 244 -42.44 -2.64 -25.87
N ASN A 245 -43.69 -2.70 -25.39
CA ASN A 245 -44.71 -1.64 -25.52
C ASN A 245 -44.84 -1.09 -26.95
N ASP A 246 -44.86 -1.96 -27.96
CA ASP A 246 -44.87 -1.61 -29.39
C ASP A 246 -43.70 -0.72 -29.87
N THR A 247 -42.61 -0.66 -29.10
CA THR A 247 -41.36 0.02 -29.47
C THR A 247 -40.26 -0.98 -29.78
N GLN A 248 -39.20 -0.51 -30.44
CA GLN A 248 -38.02 -1.34 -30.65
C GLN A 248 -37.30 -1.55 -29.31
N GLY A 249 -37.08 -2.80 -28.94
CA GLY A 249 -36.40 -3.16 -27.70
C GLY A 249 -34.97 -2.65 -27.59
N TRP A 250 -34.48 -2.55 -26.36
CA TRP A 250 -33.12 -2.13 -26.02
C TRP A 250 -32.49 -3.10 -25.04
N PHE A 251 -31.44 -3.80 -25.45
CA PHE A 251 -30.65 -4.70 -24.61
C PHE A 251 -29.17 -4.64 -25.00
N PRO A 252 -28.37 -3.73 -24.40
CA PRO A 252 -26.96 -3.59 -24.72
C PRO A 252 -26.19 -4.83 -24.27
N LEU A 253 -25.47 -5.44 -25.21
CA LEU A 253 -24.71 -6.67 -25.00
C LEU A 253 -23.24 -6.38 -24.70
N PHE A 254 -22.63 -5.51 -25.49
CA PHE A 254 -21.21 -5.16 -25.34
C PHE A 254 -20.91 -3.77 -25.88
N VAL A 255 -19.78 -3.23 -25.45
CA VAL A 255 -19.18 -2.02 -26.02
C VAL A 255 -17.97 -2.39 -26.86
N GLU A 256 -17.90 -1.83 -28.06
CA GLU A 256 -16.68 -1.76 -28.86
C GLU A 256 -16.00 -0.42 -28.61
N TRP A 257 -14.73 -0.47 -28.23
CA TRP A 257 -13.94 0.72 -28.00
C TRP A 257 -12.65 0.67 -28.82
N GLN A 258 -12.20 1.85 -29.24
CA GLN A 258 -10.91 2.06 -29.88
C GLN A 258 -10.27 3.30 -29.26
N LEU A 259 -9.00 3.14 -28.90
CA LEU A 259 -8.16 4.16 -28.30
C LEU A 259 -6.96 4.43 -29.18
N GLU A 260 -6.63 5.70 -29.36
CA GLU A 260 -5.27 6.10 -29.71
C GLU A 260 -4.48 6.23 -28.40
N TYR A 261 -3.54 5.31 -28.19
CA TYR A 261 -2.64 5.32 -27.05
C TYR A 261 -1.29 5.90 -27.45
N TYR A 262 -0.86 6.93 -26.73
CA TYR A 262 0.43 7.58 -26.89
C TYR A 262 1.32 7.21 -25.70
N HIS A 263 2.42 6.52 -25.98
CA HIS A 263 3.41 6.22 -24.96
C HIS A 263 4.26 7.47 -24.69
N LEU A 264 4.43 7.80 -23.42
CA LEU A 264 5.28 8.93 -23.01
C LEU A 264 6.60 8.37 -22.46
N PRO A 265 7.75 9.02 -22.63
CA PRO A 265 8.98 8.56 -21.98
C PRO A 265 8.90 8.64 -20.46
N PHE A 266 9.47 7.66 -19.74
CA PHE A 266 9.35 7.58 -18.28
C PHE A 266 10.00 8.76 -17.55
N GLU A 267 11.06 9.35 -18.12
CA GLU A 267 11.80 10.49 -17.58
C GLU A 267 10.95 11.77 -17.45
N ARG A 268 9.80 11.82 -18.14
CA ARG A 268 8.85 12.94 -18.05
C ARG A 268 7.97 12.88 -16.81
N TRP A 269 7.97 11.75 -16.09
CA TRP A 269 7.14 11.57 -14.91
C TRP A 269 7.93 11.85 -13.63
N ARG A 270 7.30 12.57 -12.70
CA ARG A 270 7.82 12.78 -11.34
C ARG A 270 6.76 12.44 -10.31
N LEU A 271 7.18 11.88 -9.19
CA LEU A 271 6.31 11.66 -8.04
C LEU A 271 6.33 12.91 -7.17
N GLU A 272 5.19 13.60 -7.10
CA GLU A 272 5.06 14.84 -6.35
C GLU A 272 3.83 14.79 -5.44
N SER A 273 3.90 15.50 -4.31
CA SER A 273 2.76 15.71 -3.44
C SER A 273 2.01 16.96 -3.89
N ASN A 274 0.72 16.81 -4.21
CA ASN A 274 -0.12 17.93 -4.59
C ASN A 274 -0.33 18.83 -3.37
N GLN A 275 0.08 20.10 -3.46
CA GLN A 275 0.08 21.03 -2.32
C GLN A 275 -1.32 21.33 -1.74
N ASP A 276 -2.36 21.30 -2.57
CA ASP A 276 -3.74 21.61 -2.14
C ASP A 276 -4.41 20.41 -1.45
N THR A 277 -4.06 19.20 -1.86
CA THR A 277 -4.70 17.96 -1.38
C THR A 277 -3.81 17.13 -0.46
N GLY A 278 -2.51 17.37 -0.47
CA GLY A 278 -1.46 16.56 0.16
C GLY A 278 -1.24 15.21 -0.49
N ARG A 279 -1.83 14.96 -1.67
CA ARG A 279 -1.84 13.62 -2.28
C ARG A 279 -0.61 13.41 -3.15
N TRP A 280 0.12 12.33 -2.87
CA TRP A 280 1.18 11.82 -3.74
C TRP A 280 0.62 11.26 -5.05
N ARG A 281 1.10 11.77 -6.19
CA ARG A 281 0.72 11.30 -7.52
C ARG A 281 1.88 11.45 -8.51
N TYR A 282 1.91 10.60 -9.53
CA TYR A 282 2.78 10.83 -10.67
C TYR A 282 2.20 11.97 -11.52
N VAL A 283 3.02 12.99 -11.76
CA VAL A 283 2.70 14.15 -12.59
C VAL A 283 3.72 14.29 -13.71
N ILE A 284 3.32 14.97 -14.77
CA ILE A 284 4.23 15.48 -15.79
C ILE A 284 4.55 16.93 -15.42
N PRO A 285 5.78 17.23 -14.97
CA PRO A 285 6.13 18.58 -14.56
C PRO A 285 5.93 19.55 -15.71
N THR A 286 5.24 20.64 -15.41
CA THR A 286 5.01 21.71 -16.38
C THR A 286 5.90 22.93 -16.13
N ASP A 287 6.75 22.86 -15.11
CA ASP A 287 7.66 23.93 -14.72
C ASP A 287 8.60 24.28 -15.87
N GLY A 288 8.69 25.57 -16.19
CA GLY A 288 9.43 26.06 -17.36
C GLY A 288 8.64 26.07 -18.67
N GLY A 289 7.32 25.76 -18.66
CA GLY A 289 6.46 25.88 -19.83
C GLY A 289 6.56 24.72 -20.82
N VAL A 290 6.98 23.54 -20.35
CA VAL A 290 7.10 22.34 -21.19
C VAL A 290 5.71 21.85 -21.61
N SER A 291 5.37 22.11 -22.87
CA SER A 291 4.16 21.58 -23.53
C SER A 291 4.51 20.29 -24.25
N LEU A 292 3.79 19.20 -23.94
CA LEU A 292 3.98 17.90 -24.60
C LEU A 292 3.74 18.00 -26.12
N ALA A 293 2.76 18.79 -26.54
CA ALA A 293 2.45 19.01 -27.96
C ALA A 293 3.54 19.76 -28.73
N ALA A 294 4.42 20.49 -28.05
CA ALA A 294 5.53 21.20 -28.68
C ALA A 294 6.79 20.33 -28.83
N ASP A 295 6.83 19.17 -28.17
CA ASP A 295 7.98 18.28 -28.17
C ASP A 295 7.85 17.25 -29.32
N SER A 296 8.68 17.38 -30.35
CA SER A 296 8.64 16.51 -31.53
C SER A 296 9.04 15.05 -31.25
N ALA A 297 9.69 14.77 -30.12
CA ALA A 297 9.97 13.41 -29.69
C ALA A 297 8.74 12.74 -29.05
N VAL A 298 7.80 13.54 -28.55
CA VAL A 298 6.56 13.09 -27.92
C VAL A 298 5.47 12.99 -28.99
N GLY A 299 4.74 11.86 -29.02
CA GLY A 299 3.60 11.65 -29.91
C GLY A 299 3.83 10.74 -31.12
N ASN A 300 5.08 10.38 -31.44
CA ASN A 300 5.38 9.43 -32.52
C ASN A 300 5.14 7.96 -32.11
N ASP A 301 5.35 7.64 -30.83
CA ASP A 301 5.04 6.32 -30.27
C ASP A 301 3.54 6.21 -29.97
N MET A 302 2.76 6.07 -31.05
CA MET A 302 1.31 6.00 -31.03
C MET A 302 0.82 4.67 -31.59
N ARG A 303 -0.17 4.08 -30.91
CA ARG A 303 -0.83 2.86 -31.36
C ARG A 303 -2.34 2.96 -31.19
N VAL A 304 -3.05 2.42 -32.18
CA VAL A 304 -4.49 2.20 -32.08
C VAL A 304 -4.75 0.85 -31.41
N ILE A 305 -5.43 0.88 -30.28
CA ILE A 305 -5.80 -0.28 -29.48
C ILE A 305 -7.32 -0.44 -29.53
N THR A 306 -7.81 -1.64 -29.79
CA THR A 306 -9.24 -1.93 -29.91
C THR A 306 -9.62 -3.04 -28.95
N GLY A 307 -10.76 -2.92 -28.28
CA GLY A 307 -11.31 -3.98 -27.45
C GLY A 307 -12.82 -4.08 -27.53
N ARG A 308 -13.31 -5.20 -27.00
CA ARG A 308 -14.74 -5.45 -26.80
C ARG A 308 -14.95 -5.87 -25.36
N THR A 309 -15.92 -5.25 -24.71
CA THR A 309 -16.26 -5.56 -23.32
C THR A 309 -17.76 -5.82 -23.21
N GLU A 310 -18.12 -6.97 -22.67
CA GLU A 310 -19.51 -7.36 -22.44
C GLU A 310 -20.12 -6.58 -21.26
N PHE A 311 -21.40 -6.26 -21.34
CA PHE A 311 -22.15 -5.63 -20.26
C PHE A 311 -22.78 -6.69 -19.37
N LEU A 312 -22.34 -6.75 -18.12
CA LEU A 312 -22.91 -7.62 -17.10
C LEU A 312 -23.92 -6.85 -16.22
N PRO A 313 -24.92 -7.52 -15.62
CA PRO A 313 -25.91 -6.91 -14.73
C PRO A 313 -25.35 -6.50 -13.36
N GLU A 314 -24.10 -6.87 -13.06
CA GLU A 314 -23.47 -6.74 -11.74
C GLU A 314 -23.27 -5.31 -11.21
N PRO A 315 -23.04 -4.25 -12.02
CA PRO A 315 -22.68 -2.93 -11.49
C PRO A 315 -23.72 -2.31 -10.55
N GLY A 316 -25.02 -2.44 -10.86
CA GLY A 316 -26.10 -1.93 -10.02
C GLY A 316 -26.21 -2.69 -8.69
N LYS A 317 -26.11 -4.02 -8.75
CA LYS A 317 -26.14 -4.90 -7.58
C LYS A 317 -24.91 -4.70 -6.68
N SER A 318 -23.74 -4.49 -7.28
CA SER A 318 -22.49 -4.23 -6.54
C SER A 318 -22.56 -2.93 -5.74
N LEU A 319 -23.12 -1.86 -6.34
CA LEU A 319 -23.35 -0.60 -5.63
C LEU A 319 -24.36 -0.77 -4.49
N GLN A 320 -25.47 -1.48 -4.74
CA GLN A 320 -26.47 -1.79 -3.71
C GLN A 320 -25.85 -2.57 -2.54
N ALA A 321 -25.12 -3.65 -2.81
CA ALA A 321 -24.48 -4.47 -1.79
C ALA A 321 -23.45 -3.68 -0.96
N ARG A 322 -22.71 -2.77 -1.58
CA ARG A 322 -21.79 -1.87 -0.86
C ARG A 322 -22.51 -0.91 0.07
N LEU A 323 -23.65 -0.37 -0.35
CA LEU A 323 -24.48 0.48 0.51
C LEU A 323 -25.11 -0.31 1.65
N GLU A 324 -25.57 -1.55 1.39
CA GLU A 324 -26.05 -2.46 2.44
C GLU A 324 -24.95 -2.74 3.47
N GLN A 325 -23.72 -3.01 3.01
CA GLN A 325 -22.57 -3.19 3.89
C GLN A 325 -22.29 -1.93 4.72
N LEU A 326 -22.30 -0.75 4.10
CA LEU A 326 -22.14 0.53 4.80
C LEU A 326 -23.22 0.73 5.87
N PHE A 327 -24.48 0.43 5.55
CA PHE A 327 -25.57 0.54 6.50
C PHE A 327 -25.46 -0.47 7.65
N SER A 328 -24.97 -1.69 7.39
CA SER A 328 -24.76 -2.70 8.44
C SER A 328 -23.70 -2.28 9.47
N GLN A 329 -22.72 -1.46 9.05
CA GLN A 329 -21.65 -0.93 9.89
C GLN A 329 -22.04 0.35 10.63
N THR A 330 -23.18 0.95 10.31
CA THR A 330 -23.62 2.24 10.87
C THR A 330 -24.79 2.03 11.86
N PRO A 331 -24.64 2.33 13.16
CA PRO A 331 -25.70 2.12 14.14
C PRO A 331 -26.95 2.95 13.82
N VAL A 332 -28.12 2.30 13.81
CA VAL A 332 -29.41 2.92 13.48
C VAL A 332 -29.95 3.66 14.70
N SER A 333 -30.22 4.95 14.56
CA SER A 333 -30.85 5.75 15.61
C SER A 333 -32.34 6.01 15.28
N GLY A 334 -33.15 4.95 15.20
CA GLY A 334 -34.63 5.06 15.11
C GLY A 334 -35.29 4.31 13.94
N SER A 335 -36.59 3.99 14.09
CA SER A 335 -37.38 3.19 13.13
C SER A 335 -37.72 3.89 11.80
N GLY A 336 -37.58 5.22 11.73
CA GLY A 336 -37.79 5.99 10.50
C GLY A 336 -36.63 5.87 9.49
N ASP A 337 -35.44 5.47 9.95
CA ASP A 337 -34.24 5.39 9.12
C ASP A 337 -34.16 4.07 8.35
N GLU A 338 -34.77 2.99 8.83
CA GLU A 338 -34.83 1.70 8.12
C GLU A 338 -35.62 1.82 6.81
N ARG A 339 -36.82 2.42 6.87
CA ARG A 339 -37.65 2.65 5.68
C ARG A 339 -36.94 3.53 4.64
N ARG A 340 -36.22 4.56 5.08
CA ARG A 340 -35.44 5.43 4.18
C ARG A 340 -34.26 4.70 3.54
N ARG A 341 -33.60 3.80 4.27
CA ARG A 341 -32.56 2.94 3.70
C ARG A 341 -33.12 2.02 2.64
N ASP A 342 -34.25 1.37 2.91
CA ASP A 342 -34.90 0.50 1.92
C ASP A 342 -35.34 1.27 0.67
N GLU A 343 -35.90 2.47 0.85
CA GLU A 343 -36.24 3.38 -0.25
C GLU A 343 -34.98 3.81 -1.05
N MET A 344 -33.87 4.08 -0.37
CA MET A 344 -32.59 4.43 -1.01
C MET A 344 -31.96 3.24 -1.75
N LEU A 345 -31.96 2.04 -1.17
CA LEU A 345 -31.47 0.82 -1.83
C LEU A 345 -32.31 0.51 -3.07
N LYS A 346 -33.63 0.69 -2.99
CA LYS A 346 -34.54 0.56 -4.13
C LYS A 346 -34.26 1.62 -5.21
N ALA A 347 -33.98 2.87 -4.80
CA ALA A 347 -33.62 3.93 -5.74
C ALA A 347 -32.27 3.67 -6.43
N VAL A 348 -31.29 3.11 -5.71
CA VAL A 348 -29.97 2.74 -6.25
C VAL A 348 -30.10 1.60 -7.28
N GLY A 349 -30.92 0.60 -6.99
CA GLY A 349 -31.24 -0.47 -7.95
C GLY A 349 -31.92 0.03 -9.22
N GLY A 350 -32.60 1.19 -9.17
CA GLY A 350 -33.24 1.84 -10.31
C GLY A 350 -32.36 2.83 -11.07
N LEU A 351 -31.06 2.98 -10.73
CA LEU A 351 -30.17 3.91 -11.42
C LEU A 351 -29.86 3.42 -12.85
N GLU A 352 -30.04 4.30 -13.82
CA GLU A 352 -29.81 4.02 -15.24
C GLU A 352 -28.33 4.28 -15.61
N TYR A 353 -27.45 3.30 -15.38
CA TYR A 353 -26.06 3.36 -15.84
C TYR A 353 -25.49 2.01 -16.25
N PHE A 354 -24.48 2.07 -17.10
CA PHE A 354 -23.58 0.95 -17.41
C PHE A 354 -22.18 1.22 -16.91
N SER A 355 -21.48 0.16 -16.52
CA SER A 355 -20.05 0.20 -16.30
C SER A 355 -19.39 -0.90 -17.11
N ALA A 356 -18.33 -0.54 -17.83
CA ALA A 356 -17.51 -1.48 -18.58
C ALA A 356 -16.04 -1.13 -18.39
N SER A 357 -15.22 -2.13 -18.08
CA SER A 357 -13.78 -2.02 -18.08
C SER A 357 -13.25 -1.95 -19.52
N LEU A 358 -12.22 -1.15 -19.78
CA LEU A 358 -11.46 -1.17 -21.04
C LEU A 358 -10.54 -2.40 -21.10
N SER A 359 -11.12 -3.56 -20.81
CA SER A 359 -10.44 -4.83 -20.61
C SER A 359 -9.65 -5.24 -21.84
N GLY A 360 -8.37 -5.52 -21.62
CA GLY A 360 -7.42 -5.87 -22.66
C GLY A 360 -6.48 -4.74 -23.05
N LEU A 361 -6.67 -3.52 -22.53
CA LEU A 361 -5.74 -2.42 -22.78
C LEU A 361 -4.32 -2.77 -22.30
N SER A 362 -4.16 -3.22 -21.06
CA SER A 362 -2.86 -3.68 -20.56
C SER A 362 -2.33 -4.89 -21.33
N ASP A 363 -3.21 -5.80 -21.74
CA ASP A 363 -2.86 -7.02 -22.49
C ASP A 363 -2.25 -6.66 -23.85
N HIS A 364 -2.88 -5.71 -24.57
CA HIS A 364 -2.39 -5.21 -25.86
C HIS A 364 -1.02 -4.52 -25.76
N LEU A 365 -0.73 -3.87 -24.63
CA LEU A 365 0.56 -3.25 -24.34
C LEU A 365 1.64 -4.29 -24.05
N VAL A 366 1.31 -5.46 -23.50
CA VAL A 366 2.24 -6.60 -23.38
C VAL A 366 2.19 -7.54 -24.59
N THR A 367 1.65 -7.09 -25.73
CA THR A 367 1.53 -7.85 -27.00
C THR A 367 0.73 -9.15 -26.90
N LEU A 368 -0.25 -9.16 -25.99
CA LEU A 368 -1.24 -10.22 -25.83
C LEU A 368 -2.62 -9.70 -26.24
N ARG A 369 -3.48 -10.61 -26.68
CA ARG A 369 -4.86 -10.31 -27.04
C ARG A 369 -5.79 -11.24 -26.28
N ARG A 370 -6.69 -10.64 -25.51
CA ARG A 370 -7.73 -11.36 -24.79
C ARG A 370 -8.80 -11.88 -25.76
N GLY A 371 -9.27 -13.10 -25.53
CA GLY A 371 -10.36 -13.69 -26.30
C GLY A 371 -10.54 -15.17 -25.99
N HIS A 372 -11.53 -15.78 -26.64
CA HIS A 372 -11.75 -17.22 -26.60
C HIS A 372 -10.95 -17.90 -27.69
N HIS A 373 -9.78 -18.43 -27.33
CA HIS A 373 -8.86 -19.07 -28.27
C HIS A 373 -8.98 -20.61 -28.21
N PRO A 374 -8.77 -21.33 -29.33
CA PRO A 374 -8.75 -22.79 -29.34
C PRO A 374 -7.68 -23.33 -28.40
N ARG A 375 -7.99 -24.46 -27.75
CA ARG A 375 -7.04 -25.19 -26.90
C ARG A 375 -6.09 -26.07 -27.73
N PRO A 376 -4.86 -26.27 -27.27
CA PRO A 376 -3.92 -27.21 -27.87
C PRO A 376 -4.46 -28.64 -27.85
N LYS A 377 -4.12 -29.42 -28.87
CA LYS A 377 -4.30 -30.88 -28.91
C LYS A 377 -2.95 -31.55 -28.92
N ALA A 378 -2.70 -32.49 -28.01
CA ALA A 378 -1.43 -33.18 -27.89
C ALA A 378 -1.08 -34.03 -29.14
N ASP A 379 -2.09 -34.49 -29.88
CA ASP A 379 -1.95 -35.34 -31.06
C ASP A 379 -1.61 -34.58 -32.37
N ASP A 380 -1.45 -33.25 -32.33
CA ASP A 380 -1.10 -32.46 -33.52
C ASP A 380 0.37 -32.65 -33.93
N SER A 381 0.61 -33.59 -34.84
CA SER A 381 1.95 -33.93 -35.35
C SER A 381 2.67 -32.76 -36.06
N ILE A 382 1.93 -31.85 -36.69
CA ILE A 382 2.51 -30.71 -37.42
C ILE A 382 3.03 -29.69 -36.41
N VAL A 383 2.21 -29.28 -35.44
CA VAL A 383 2.61 -28.30 -34.43
C VAL A 383 3.73 -28.85 -33.55
N LYS A 384 3.66 -30.14 -33.19
CA LYS A 384 4.72 -30.83 -32.44
C LYS A 384 6.08 -30.80 -33.15
N SER A 385 6.10 -30.93 -34.48
CA SER A 385 7.33 -30.84 -35.27
C SER A 385 7.96 -29.44 -35.23
N VAL A 386 7.13 -28.39 -35.21
CA VAL A 386 7.58 -26.99 -35.15
C VAL A 386 8.13 -26.66 -33.76
N LEU A 387 7.42 -27.06 -32.69
CA LEU A 387 7.86 -26.82 -31.32
C LEU A 387 9.09 -27.66 -30.95
N GLY A 388 9.17 -28.91 -31.41
CA GLY A 388 10.32 -29.78 -31.12
C GLY A 388 10.50 -30.09 -29.63
N ILE A 389 9.39 -30.29 -28.90
CA ILE A 389 9.32 -30.60 -27.47
C ILE A 389 8.73 -32.00 -27.21
N GLU A 390 8.93 -32.52 -25.99
CA GLU A 390 8.36 -33.80 -25.52
C GLU A 390 6.81 -33.74 -25.47
N ALA A 391 6.15 -34.90 -25.63
CA ALA A 391 4.68 -34.98 -25.67
C ALA A 391 4.02 -34.58 -24.34
N ASP A 392 4.69 -34.86 -23.23
CA ASP A 392 4.19 -34.62 -21.88
C ASP A 392 3.87 -33.14 -21.63
N PHE A 393 4.68 -32.21 -22.16
CA PHE A 393 4.43 -30.77 -22.03
C PHE A 393 3.22 -30.31 -22.85
N LEU A 394 2.94 -30.94 -24.00
CA LEU A 394 1.75 -30.64 -24.79
C LEU A 394 0.49 -31.18 -24.14
N GLN A 395 0.56 -32.37 -23.54
CA GLN A 395 -0.54 -32.92 -22.75
C GLN A 395 -0.85 -32.02 -21.54
N GLU A 396 0.18 -31.55 -20.83
CA GLU A 396 -0.02 -30.60 -19.73
C GLU A 396 -0.67 -29.30 -20.20
N LEU A 397 -0.28 -28.79 -21.36
CA LEU A 397 -0.85 -27.57 -21.95
C LEU A 397 -2.32 -27.78 -22.41
N GLU A 398 -2.69 -28.97 -22.85
CA GLU A 398 -4.08 -29.31 -23.20
C GLU A 398 -4.98 -29.40 -21.96
N GLU A 399 -4.49 -30.06 -20.90
CA GLU A 399 -5.25 -30.28 -19.66
C GLU A 399 -5.37 -29.00 -18.81
N ASN A 400 -4.26 -28.27 -18.65
CA ASN A 400 -4.12 -27.17 -17.68
C ASN A 400 -3.58 -25.86 -18.28
N GLY A 401 -3.42 -25.77 -19.61
CA GLY A 401 -2.86 -24.60 -20.26
C GLY A 401 -3.82 -23.40 -20.28
N PRO A 402 -3.28 -22.17 -20.23
CA PRO A 402 -4.09 -20.95 -20.34
C PRO A 402 -4.56 -20.76 -21.78
N ALA A 403 -5.84 -20.42 -21.98
CA ALA A 403 -6.44 -20.22 -23.32
C ALA A 403 -7.03 -18.80 -23.53
N ASP A 404 -6.93 -17.92 -22.54
CA ASP A 404 -7.62 -16.63 -22.56
C ASP A 404 -6.82 -15.52 -23.27
N LEU A 405 -5.50 -15.71 -23.40
CA LEU A 405 -4.56 -14.73 -23.93
C LEU A 405 -3.73 -15.34 -25.06
N ALA A 406 -3.84 -14.78 -26.27
CA ALA A 406 -3.02 -15.16 -27.41
C ALA A 406 -1.97 -14.08 -27.74
N PRO A 407 -0.75 -14.45 -28.16
CA PRO A 407 0.27 -13.49 -28.55
C PRO A 407 -0.06 -12.81 -29.88
N TYR A 408 0.57 -11.66 -30.09
CA TYR A 408 0.59 -11.02 -31.40
C TYR A 408 1.40 -11.86 -32.39
N GLY A 409 0.83 -12.05 -33.57
CA GLY A 409 1.42 -12.86 -34.63
C GLY A 409 0.71 -12.58 -35.94
N LEU A 410 0.70 -13.55 -36.84
CA LEU A 410 0.07 -13.39 -38.16
C LEU A 410 -1.43 -13.05 -38.09
N SER A 411 -2.12 -13.44 -37.01
CA SER A 411 -3.54 -13.14 -36.78
C SER A 411 -3.80 -11.71 -36.27
N THR A 412 -2.76 -11.00 -35.81
CA THR A 412 -2.85 -9.63 -35.31
C THR A 412 -1.66 -8.83 -35.86
N PRO A 413 -1.72 -8.41 -37.15
CA PRO A 413 -0.61 -7.71 -37.79
C PRO A 413 -0.41 -6.32 -37.17
N LEU A 414 0.85 -5.91 -37.11
CA LEU A 414 1.27 -4.56 -36.73
C LEU A 414 1.79 -3.82 -37.97
N ALA A 415 1.61 -2.50 -38.01
CA ALA A 415 2.13 -1.68 -39.09
C ALA A 415 3.67 -1.77 -39.14
N PRO A 416 4.28 -2.19 -40.27
CA PRO A 416 5.73 -2.35 -40.37
C PRO A 416 6.50 -1.06 -40.08
N GLU A 417 5.93 0.08 -40.49
CA GLU A 417 6.48 1.42 -40.26
C GLU A 417 6.62 1.72 -38.76
N TYR A 418 5.62 1.38 -37.96
CA TYR A 418 5.67 1.52 -36.51
C TYR A 418 6.67 0.55 -35.88
N THR A 419 6.59 -0.74 -36.20
CA THR A 419 7.46 -1.77 -35.58
C THR A 419 8.93 -1.66 -35.95
N SER A 420 9.25 -0.86 -36.98
CA SER A 420 10.63 -0.55 -37.35
C SER A 420 11.29 0.50 -36.45
N GLN A 421 10.49 1.32 -35.75
CA GLN A 421 10.97 2.43 -34.91
C GLN A 421 10.65 2.21 -33.43
N PHE A 422 9.46 1.67 -33.13
CA PHE A 422 8.96 1.55 -31.78
C PHE A 422 8.57 0.10 -31.46
N SER A 423 8.88 -0.33 -30.23
CA SER A 423 8.44 -1.63 -29.76
C SER A 423 6.97 -1.56 -29.32
N PRO A 424 6.10 -2.48 -29.81
CA PRO A 424 4.73 -2.59 -29.32
C PRO A 424 4.68 -3.09 -27.88
N PHE A 425 5.70 -3.79 -27.40
CA PHE A 425 5.77 -4.30 -26.03
C PHE A 425 6.15 -3.18 -25.05
N LYS A 426 5.27 -2.88 -24.10
CA LYS A 426 5.48 -1.93 -23.01
C LYS A 426 5.39 -2.67 -21.66
N PRO A 427 6.51 -2.87 -20.94
CA PRO A 427 6.49 -3.53 -19.63
C PRO A 427 5.80 -2.70 -18.54
N VAL A 428 5.78 -1.38 -18.71
CA VAL A 428 5.12 -0.43 -17.81
C VAL A 428 4.24 0.47 -18.67
N THR A 429 2.98 0.65 -18.28
CA THR A 429 2.06 1.59 -18.93
C THR A 429 2.25 2.97 -18.34
N HIS A 430 2.63 3.94 -19.16
CA HIS A 430 2.65 5.36 -18.81
C HIS A 430 2.43 6.16 -20.10
N GLY A 431 1.39 7.00 -20.13
CA GLY A 431 1.00 7.67 -21.36
C GLY A 431 -0.34 8.40 -21.31
N GLN A 432 -0.79 8.86 -22.48
CA GLN A 432 -2.10 9.48 -22.66
C GLN A 432 -2.89 8.72 -23.72
N ALA A 433 -4.22 8.66 -23.56
CA ALA A 433 -5.10 8.01 -24.51
C ALA A 433 -6.36 8.84 -24.77
N ARG A 434 -6.91 8.73 -25.98
CA ARG A 434 -8.20 9.29 -26.35
C ARG A 434 -9.03 8.29 -27.14
N PHE A 435 -10.35 8.43 -27.09
CA PHE A 435 -11.26 7.58 -27.86
C PHE A 435 -11.35 8.02 -29.32
N THR A 436 -11.23 7.08 -30.23
CA THR A 436 -11.53 7.27 -31.67
C THR A 436 -12.79 6.52 -32.10
N LYS A 437 -13.19 5.48 -31.35
CA LYS A 437 -14.46 4.78 -31.51
C LYS A 437 -14.99 4.37 -30.15
N PHE A 438 -16.29 4.57 -29.93
CA PHE A 438 -16.99 4.07 -28.75
C PHE A 438 -18.43 3.76 -29.14
N ALA A 439 -18.74 2.48 -29.34
CA ALA A 439 -20.01 2.01 -29.87
C ALA A 439 -20.62 0.93 -28.96
N ILE A 440 -21.82 1.19 -28.45
CA ILE A 440 -22.63 0.25 -27.69
C ILE A 440 -23.48 -0.54 -28.67
N VAL A 441 -23.38 -1.87 -28.63
CA VAL A 441 -24.13 -2.78 -29.50
C VAL A 441 -25.16 -3.54 -28.68
N ASP A 442 -26.41 -3.51 -29.14
CA ASP A 442 -27.54 -4.20 -28.53
C ASP A 442 -27.88 -5.55 -29.21
N LYS A 443 -28.65 -6.40 -28.52
CA LYS A 443 -29.11 -7.72 -28.99
C LYS A 443 -29.94 -7.66 -30.27
N PHE A 444 -30.61 -6.54 -30.55
CA PHE A 444 -31.35 -6.34 -31.79
C PHE A 444 -30.51 -5.73 -32.91
N GLY A 445 -29.20 -5.56 -32.70
CA GLY A 445 -28.27 -5.00 -33.68
C GLY A 445 -28.26 -3.47 -33.73
N GLN A 446 -28.91 -2.79 -32.78
CA GLN A 446 -28.81 -1.34 -32.66
C GLN A 446 -27.41 -0.94 -32.21
N VAL A 447 -26.89 0.15 -32.78
CA VAL A 447 -25.57 0.68 -32.43
C VAL A 447 -25.71 2.13 -31.99
N VAL A 448 -25.36 2.41 -30.73
CA VAL A 448 -25.29 3.77 -30.19
C VAL A 448 -23.82 4.16 -30.06
N SER A 449 -23.40 5.17 -30.81
CA SER A 449 -22.01 5.64 -30.79
C SER A 449 -21.87 6.99 -30.10
N GLY A 450 -20.88 7.11 -29.22
CA GLY A 450 -20.50 8.38 -28.59
C GLY A 450 -19.65 9.28 -29.49
N ILE A 451 -19.20 8.75 -30.63
CA ILE A 451 -18.40 9.44 -31.65
C ILE A 451 -19.11 9.27 -33.00
N GLY A 452 -19.26 10.32 -33.79
CA GLY A 452 -19.93 10.26 -35.09
C GLY A 452 -19.29 9.21 -36.01
N LEU A 453 -20.02 8.13 -36.33
CA LEU A 453 -19.59 7.07 -37.24
C LEU A 453 -19.90 7.47 -38.69
N GLY A 454 -19.14 8.40 -39.26
CA GLY A 454 -19.27 8.84 -40.66
C GLY A 454 -17.92 9.07 -41.33
N PRO A 455 -17.86 9.12 -42.68
CA PRO A 455 -16.62 9.42 -43.41
C PRO A 455 -16.03 10.81 -43.11
N GLU A 456 -16.86 11.72 -42.58
CA GLU A 456 -16.46 13.05 -42.06
C GLU A 456 -16.37 13.06 -40.53
N GLY A 457 -15.99 11.97 -39.87
CA GLY A 457 -16.02 11.77 -38.41
C GLY A 457 -15.28 12.82 -37.56
N ASP A 458 -15.86 14.01 -37.42
CA ASP A 458 -15.30 15.18 -36.73
C ASP A 458 -15.81 15.29 -35.28
N GLY A 459 -16.43 14.23 -34.76
CA GLY A 459 -16.94 14.16 -33.39
C GLY A 459 -15.87 13.70 -32.41
N ALA A 460 -15.46 14.56 -31.48
CA ALA A 460 -14.59 14.19 -30.37
C ALA A 460 -15.41 13.79 -29.13
N MET A 461 -14.94 12.81 -28.37
CA MET A 461 -15.49 12.46 -27.06
C MET A 461 -14.71 13.18 -25.96
N TYR A 462 -15.44 13.81 -25.02
CA TYR A 462 -14.88 14.52 -23.86
C TYR A 462 -15.27 13.79 -22.57
N PRO A 463 -14.50 12.78 -22.13
CA PRO A 463 -14.85 12.01 -20.94
C PRO A 463 -14.75 12.85 -19.67
N ILE A 464 -15.65 12.60 -18.72
CA ILE A 464 -15.53 13.10 -17.35
C ILE A 464 -14.58 12.16 -16.60
N ILE A 465 -13.37 12.64 -16.32
CA ILE A 465 -12.28 11.84 -15.77
C ILE A 465 -12.11 12.05 -14.27
N SER A 466 -11.69 10.97 -13.59
CA SER A 466 -11.26 11.07 -12.19
C SER A 466 -9.98 11.90 -12.08
N PRO A 467 -9.71 12.55 -10.91
CA PRO A 467 -8.46 13.29 -10.70
C PRO A 467 -7.18 12.44 -10.85
N SER A 468 -7.29 11.11 -10.77
CA SER A 468 -6.19 10.17 -11.00
C SER A 468 -5.87 9.92 -12.47
N LEU A 469 -6.80 10.25 -13.37
CA LEU A 469 -6.67 10.08 -14.82
C LEU A 469 -6.69 11.42 -15.57
N SER A 470 -6.76 12.54 -14.86
CA SER A 470 -6.70 13.88 -15.46
C SER A 470 -5.30 14.21 -15.93
N CYS A 471 -5.18 14.77 -17.13
CA CYS A 471 -3.95 15.40 -17.60
C CYS A 471 -3.54 16.54 -16.67
N ASP A 472 -2.23 16.76 -16.53
CA ASP A 472 -1.70 17.89 -15.76
C ASP A 472 -1.95 19.23 -16.48
N VAL A 473 -1.94 20.33 -15.73
CA VAL A 473 -2.38 21.65 -16.23
C VAL A 473 -1.19 22.52 -16.65
N LEU A 474 -1.24 23.13 -17.83
CA LEU A 474 -0.21 24.05 -18.31
C LEU A 474 -0.17 25.37 -17.51
N PRO A 475 1.01 25.82 -17.02
CA PRO A 475 1.14 26.97 -16.11
C PRO A 475 1.09 28.31 -16.82
N VAL A 476 1.54 28.40 -18.08
CA VAL A 476 1.55 29.66 -18.85
C VAL A 476 0.14 30.25 -18.99
N LEU A 477 -0.89 29.40 -19.05
CA LEU A 477 -2.30 29.81 -19.17
C LEU A 477 -3.03 29.93 -17.82
N LYS A 478 -2.46 29.42 -16.70
CA LYS A 478 -3.02 29.65 -15.35
C LYS A 478 -3.03 31.12 -14.98
N ASN A 479 -2.10 31.92 -15.52
CA ASN A 479 -1.95 33.33 -15.18
C ASN A 479 -2.95 34.24 -15.92
N GLU A 480 -3.51 33.81 -17.05
CA GLU A 480 -4.52 34.58 -17.80
C GLU A 480 -5.94 34.36 -17.27
N ASN A 481 -6.23 33.15 -16.75
CA ASN A 481 -7.44 32.86 -15.98
C ASN A 481 -7.23 31.60 -15.11
N PRO A 482 -6.94 31.72 -13.80
CA PRO A 482 -6.62 30.58 -12.93
C PRO A 482 -7.78 29.59 -12.74
N SER A 483 -8.99 29.99 -13.13
CA SER A 483 -10.21 29.18 -13.04
C SER A 483 -10.40 28.21 -14.22
N LEU A 484 -9.64 28.35 -15.31
CA LEU A 484 -9.83 27.56 -16.53
C LEU A 484 -8.84 26.40 -16.61
N TYR A 485 -9.37 25.19 -16.80
CA TYR A 485 -8.58 23.97 -16.97
C TYR A 485 -8.02 23.86 -18.40
N TRP A 486 -6.69 23.82 -18.51
CA TRP A 486 -5.94 23.66 -19.76
C TRP A 486 -5.01 22.44 -19.67
N PRO A 487 -5.42 21.29 -20.24
CA PRO A 487 -4.66 20.05 -20.13
C PRO A 487 -3.38 20.09 -20.97
N ASN A 488 -2.28 19.57 -20.42
CA ASN A 488 -1.03 19.31 -21.14
C ASN A 488 -1.18 17.99 -21.93
N THR A 489 -1.50 18.08 -23.22
CA THR A 489 -1.77 16.92 -24.08
C THR A 489 -0.67 16.68 -25.10
N VAL A 490 -0.46 15.41 -25.49
CA VAL A 490 0.53 14.99 -26.51
C VAL A 490 0.27 15.60 -27.88
N VAL A 491 -1.00 15.74 -28.25
CA VAL A 491 -1.41 16.43 -29.48
C VAL A 491 -2.24 17.63 -29.09
N GLN A 492 -2.04 18.78 -29.75
CA GLN A 492 -2.86 19.96 -29.58
C GLN A 492 -4.26 19.73 -30.19
N ALA A 493 -5.10 19.01 -29.47
CA ALA A 493 -6.43 18.59 -29.93
C ALA A 493 -7.55 19.55 -29.52
N GLU A 494 -7.28 20.49 -28.60
CA GLU A 494 -8.33 21.28 -27.94
C GLU A 494 -8.54 22.65 -28.59
N ARG A 495 -9.81 22.96 -28.89
CA ARG A 495 -10.24 24.24 -29.48
C ARG A 495 -10.78 25.23 -28.42
N SER A 496 -11.10 24.77 -27.20
CA SER A 496 -11.73 25.57 -26.13
C SER A 496 -11.29 25.14 -24.72
N ALA A 497 -11.20 26.11 -23.80
CA ALA A 497 -10.86 25.89 -22.40
C ALA A 497 -11.86 24.95 -21.68
N GLY A 498 -11.38 24.15 -20.72
CA GLY A 498 -12.22 23.30 -19.87
C GLY A 498 -12.69 21.98 -20.49
N SER A 499 -12.32 21.70 -21.74
CA SER A 499 -12.61 20.43 -22.43
C SER A 499 -11.31 19.64 -22.63
N CYS A 500 -11.37 18.32 -22.48
CA CYS A 500 -10.23 17.43 -22.71
C CYS A 500 -10.69 16.08 -23.27
N GLN A 501 -10.15 15.70 -24.43
CA GLN A 501 -10.41 14.39 -25.07
C GLN A 501 -9.52 13.28 -24.50
N PHE A 502 -8.41 13.69 -23.87
CA PHE A 502 -7.39 12.78 -23.36
C PHE A 502 -7.64 12.44 -21.90
N PHE A 503 -7.27 11.22 -21.55
CA PHE A 503 -7.01 10.82 -20.18
C PHE A 503 -5.58 10.33 -20.05
N GLN A 504 -4.98 10.60 -18.89
CA GLN A 504 -3.59 10.31 -18.58
C GLN A 504 -3.53 9.06 -17.71
N ILE A 505 -2.79 8.04 -18.17
CA ILE A 505 -2.55 6.83 -17.41
C ILE A 505 -1.18 6.97 -16.74
N PRO A 506 -1.11 7.12 -15.40
CA PRO A 506 0.17 7.19 -14.70
C PRO A 506 0.92 5.85 -14.80
N PRO A 507 2.22 5.82 -14.45
CA PRO A 507 3.01 4.59 -14.43
C PRO A 507 2.32 3.41 -13.71
N ARG A 508 2.13 2.31 -14.44
CA ARG A 508 1.57 1.04 -13.96
C ARG A 508 2.39 -0.13 -14.47
N ILE A 509 2.83 -1.03 -13.59
CA ILE A 509 3.55 -2.25 -14.01
C ILE A 509 2.55 -3.24 -14.61
N ASN A 510 2.80 -3.72 -15.83
CA ASN A 510 1.88 -4.61 -16.57
C ASN A 510 2.02 -6.10 -16.18
N GLN A 511 2.56 -6.39 -15.01
CA GLN A 511 2.68 -7.73 -14.45
C GLN A 511 2.52 -7.67 -12.93
N PRO A 512 2.15 -8.78 -12.26
CA PRO A 512 1.97 -8.77 -10.82
C PRO A 512 3.27 -8.45 -10.07
N ALA A 513 3.19 -7.47 -9.18
CA ALA A 513 4.27 -6.99 -8.34
C ALA A 513 3.76 -6.70 -6.92
N ARG A 514 4.66 -6.66 -5.94
CA ARG A 514 4.34 -6.27 -4.55
C ARG A 514 5.37 -5.30 -4.00
N LEU A 515 4.88 -4.41 -3.14
CA LEU A 515 5.70 -3.52 -2.35
C LEU A 515 5.92 -4.14 -0.97
N ASN A 516 7.15 -4.53 -0.68
CA ASN A 516 7.54 -5.10 0.60
C ASN A 516 8.06 -3.98 1.49
N THR A 517 7.44 -3.80 2.66
CA THR A 517 7.84 -2.79 3.66
C THR A 517 7.98 -3.48 5.00
N HIS A 518 9.14 -3.32 5.64
CA HIS A 518 9.44 -3.99 6.89
C HIS A 518 10.29 -3.12 7.78
N PHE A 519 10.08 -3.23 9.10
CA PHE A 519 11.09 -2.79 10.06
C PHE A 519 12.26 -3.76 10.09
N LEU A 520 13.44 -3.24 10.40
CA LEU A 520 14.68 -4.01 10.46
C LEU A 520 15.18 -4.14 11.89
N LYS A 521 15.91 -5.22 12.16
CA LYS A 521 16.58 -5.37 13.45
C LYS A 521 17.66 -4.30 13.64
N PRO A 522 17.82 -3.77 14.86
CA PRO A 522 18.94 -2.90 15.22
C PRO A 522 20.30 -3.54 14.90
N LEU A 523 21.26 -2.72 14.50
CA LEU A 523 22.64 -3.19 14.30
C LEU A 523 23.33 -3.38 15.65
N THR A 524 24.05 -4.50 15.80
CA THR A 524 24.89 -4.74 16.99
C THR A 524 26.24 -4.03 16.88
N ASN A 525 26.97 -3.92 18.00
CA ASN A 525 28.32 -3.34 18.02
C ASN A 525 29.27 -4.09 17.06
N GLU A 526 29.16 -5.43 17.02
CA GLU A 526 29.95 -6.27 16.12
C GLU A 526 29.65 -5.97 14.64
N ASN A 527 28.38 -5.70 14.33
CA ASN A 527 27.99 -5.33 12.98
C ASN A 527 28.67 -4.01 12.58
N ILE A 528 28.58 -2.97 13.42
CA ILE A 528 29.12 -1.64 13.12
C ILE A 528 30.64 -1.66 12.94
N GLN A 529 31.35 -2.51 13.68
CA GLN A 529 32.81 -2.64 13.58
C GLN A 529 33.27 -3.46 12.36
N SER A 530 32.36 -4.20 11.70
CA SER A 530 32.71 -5.03 10.55
C SER A 530 32.84 -4.21 9.26
N SER A 531 33.93 -4.42 8.51
CA SER A 531 34.13 -3.77 7.20
C SER A 531 33.41 -4.45 6.03
N LYS A 532 32.61 -5.50 6.29
CA LYS A 532 31.86 -6.24 5.26
C LYS A 532 30.45 -5.65 5.13
N THR A 533 29.91 -5.62 3.91
CA THR A 533 28.51 -5.26 3.66
C THR A 533 27.58 -6.18 4.45
N ILE A 534 26.83 -5.60 5.38
CA ILE A 534 25.98 -6.35 6.32
C ILE A 534 24.58 -6.47 5.73
N ILE A 535 24.10 -7.69 5.66
CA ILE A 535 22.74 -7.97 5.23
C ILE A 535 21.83 -7.74 6.43
N ARG A 536 21.01 -6.69 6.36
CA ARG A 536 20.09 -6.31 7.45
C ARG A 536 18.98 -7.36 7.58
N GLN A 537 18.74 -7.81 8.81
CA GLN A 537 17.65 -8.74 9.10
C GLN A 537 16.32 -7.99 9.26
N VAL A 538 15.25 -8.58 8.72
CA VAL A 538 13.88 -8.11 8.93
C VAL A 538 13.46 -8.42 10.37
N ALA A 539 12.82 -7.45 11.03
CA ALA A 539 12.24 -7.64 12.34
C ALA A 539 10.92 -8.44 12.22
N THR A 540 10.80 -9.49 13.02
CA THR A 540 9.55 -10.27 13.15
C THR A 540 8.69 -9.69 14.27
N GLU A 541 7.47 -10.21 14.44
CA GLU A 541 6.58 -9.84 15.56
C GLU A 541 7.21 -10.07 16.96
N TRP A 542 8.25 -10.89 17.04
CA TRP A 542 8.98 -11.25 18.26
C TRP A 542 10.21 -10.37 18.52
N ASP A 543 10.56 -9.47 17.60
CA ASP A 543 11.76 -8.64 17.67
C ASP A 543 11.42 -7.20 18.05
N ASN A 544 12.37 -6.51 18.70
CA ASN A 544 12.29 -5.06 18.90
C ASN A 544 13.01 -4.34 17.74
N PRO A 545 12.28 -3.64 16.83
CA PRO A 545 12.90 -2.88 15.74
C PRO A 545 13.44 -1.51 16.16
N ILE A 546 13.04 -1.02 17.33
CA ILE A 546 13.42 0.30 17.85
C ILE A 546 14.86 0.22 18.35
N TRP A 547 15.68 1.21 18.03
CA TRP A 547 17.06 1.26 18.51
C TRP A 547 17.39 2.49 19.37
N ALA A 548 16.50 3.48 19.39
CA ALA A 548 16.58 4.65 20.26
C ALA A 548 15.22 5.31 20.43
N TRP A 549 15.06 6.05 21.53
CA TRP A 549 13.93 6.92 21.77
C TRP A 549 14.39 8.34 22.08
N VAL A 550 13.58 9.30 21.68
CA VAL A 550 13.86 10.73 21.84
C VAL A 550 12.61 11.41 22.36
N LEU A 551 12.76 12.15 23.47
CA LEU A 551 11.68 12.88 24.14
C LEU A 551 12.04 14.37 24.22
N PRO A 552 11.34 15.26 23.49
CA PRO A 552 11.48 16.69 23.70
C PRO A 552 10.83 17.08 25.03
N ASN A 553 11.60 17.72 25.91
CA ASN A 553 11.10 18.29 27.15
C ASN A 553 10.87 19.79 26.97
N PHE A 554 9.60 20.19 26.87
CA PHE A 554 9.22 21.58 26.67
C PHE A 554 9.39 22.44 27.92
N HIS A 555 9.56 21.85 29.11
CA HIS A 555 9.68 22.60 30.36
C HIS A 555 11.02 23.32 30.50
N ASN A 556 12.12 22.62 30.22
CA ASN A 556 13.48 23.13 30.35
C ASN A 556 14.21 23.28 29.01
N HIS A 557 13.50 23.13 27.88
CA HIS A 557 14.07 23.09 26.54
C HIS A 557 15.23 22.10 26.45
N SER A 558 14.97 20.84 26.77
CA SER A 558 15.97 19.76 26.65
C SER A 558 15.48 18.65 25.74
N LEU A 559 16.43 17.85 25.26
CA LEU A 559 16.16 16.63 24.52
C LEU A 559 16.67 15.43 25.32
N GLN A 560 15.75 14.57 25.75
CA GLN A 560 16.09 13.35 26.50
C GLN A 560 16.18 12.17 25.52
N VAL A 561 17.25 11.39 25.63
CA VAL A 561 17.51 10.22 24.79
C VAL A 561 17.48 8.96 25.66
N TYR A 562 16.76 7.94 25.18
CA TYR A 562 16.64 6.65 25.84
C TYR A 562 17.06 5.52 24.91
N ASP A 563 17.43 4.39 25.50
CA ASP A 563 17.80 3.16 24.81
C ASP A 563 16.56 2.42 24.26
N PRO A 564 16.73 1.31 23.50
CA PRO A 564 15.62 0.54 22.93
C PRO A 564 14.57 0.07 23.95
N GLU A 565 15.00 -0.20 25.17
CA GLU A 565 14.20 -0.71 26.30
C GLU A 565 13.52 0.39 27.12
N GLY A 566 13.79 1.67 26.80
CA GLY A 566 13.23 2.83 27.49
C GLY A 566 14.00 3.30 28.72
N GLU A 567 15.23 2.83 28.92
CA GLU A 567 16.13 3.30 29.98
C GLU A 567 16.86 4.58 29.56
N PHE A 568 17.09 5.47 30.52
CA PHE A 568 17.63 6.79 30.25
C PHE A 568 19.14 6.74 29.95
N VAL A 569 19.55 7.47 28.91
CA VAL A 569 20.94 7.50 28.45
C VAL A 569 21.56 8.87 28.72
N ILE A 570 20.97 9.95 28.19
CA ILE A 570 21.50 11.31 28.31
C ILE A 570 20.42 12.36 28.05
N GLU A 571 20.57 13.54 28.65
CA GLU A 571 19.75 14.71 28.41
C GLU A 571 20.63 15.81 27.79
N MET A 572 20.18 16.43 26.71
CA MET A 572 20.86 17.54 26.06
C MET A 572 20.10 18.83 26.36
N LEU A 573 20.66 19.70 27.22
CA LEU A 573 20.03 20.98 27.56
C LEU A 573 20.38 22.05 26.51
N LEU A 574 19.36 22.68 25.96
CA LEU A 574 19.49 23.74 24.96
C LEU A 574 19.52 25.11 25.66
N ARG A 575 20.67 25.75 25.72
CA ARG A 575 20.83 27.15 26.17
C ARG A 575 21.26 28.01 24.99
N LYS A 576 21.06 29.32 25.03
CA LYS A 576 21.25 30.27 23.91
C LYS A 576 22.53 30.02 23.08
N GLY A 577 22.43 29.17 22.04
CA GLY A 577 23.53 28.79 21.15
C GLY A 577 24.48 27.68 21.63
N THR A 578 24.24 27.05 22.79
CA THR A 578 25.08 25.95 23.31
C THR A 578 24.24 24.76 23.78
N VAL A 579 24.75 23.56 23.56
CA VAL A 579 24.20 22.32 24.10
C VAL A 579 25.05 21.85 25.26
N THR A 580 24.44 21.64 26.42
CA THR A 580 25.13 21.09 27.59
C THR A 580 24.59 19.67 27.86
N PRO A 581 25.41 18.62 27.72
CA PRO A 581 25.00 17.28 28.12
C PRO A 581 24.84 17.21 29.64
N SER A 582 23.72 16.67 30.08
CA SER A 582 23.41 16.33 31.46
C SER A 582 23.24 14.83 31.55
N GLU A 583 23.92 14.21 32.53
CA GLU A 583 23.76 12.79 32.80
C GLU A 583 22.53 12.47 33.67
N GLY A 584 21.65 13.45 33.89
CA GLY A 584 20.48 13.34 34.75
C GLY A 584 20.83 13.17 36.24
N PRO A 585 19.85 12.83 37.09
CA PRO A 585 20.11 12.53 38.50
C PRO A 585 20.82 11.17 38.67
N ASN A 586 21.95 11.15 39.40
CA ASN A 586 22.87 9.99 39.54
C ASN A 586 22.22 8.77 40.25
N LYS A 587 22.70 7.55 39.92
CA LYS A 587 22.49 6.20 40.51
C LYS A 587 21.06 5.66 40.75
N ALA A 588 20.01 6.49 40.82
CA ALA A 588 18.63 6.03 40.98
C ALA A 588 17.97 5.57 39.66
N ILE A 589 18.55 5.99 38.53
CA ILE A 589 18.14 5.63 37.16
C ILE A 589 19.25 4.77 36.56
N ILE A 590 18.91 3.59 36.06
CA ILE A 590 19.88 2.68 35.44
C ILE A 590 20.33 3.32 34.13
N ARG A 591 21.65 3.44 33.94
CA ARG A 591 22.25 4.02 32.73
C ARG A 591 22.98 2.92 31.97
N PRO A 592 22.33 2.20 31.06
CA PRO A 592 23.02 1.24 30.23
C PRO A 592 23.99 1.98 29.29
N PRO A 593 25.17 1.41 29.01
CA PRO A 593 26.06 1.97 28.01
C PRO A 593 25.34 1.96 26.66
N PRO A 594 25.34 3.06 25.88
CA PRO A 594 24.65 3.09 24.61
C PRO A 594 25.26 2.05 23.66
N THR A 595 24.41 1.22 23.05
CA THR A 595 24.82 0.15 22.13
C THR A 595 24.42 0.46 20.69
N GLY A 596 25.08 -0.18 19.73
CA GLY A 596 24.76 -0.05 18.32
C GLY A 596 25.06 1.36 17.80
N ARG A 597 24.07 1.97 17.15
CA ARG A 597 24.18 3.31 16.53
C ARG A 597 23.86 4.46 17.49
N LEU A 598 23.32 4.15 18.67
CA LEU A 598 22.97 5.14 19.69
C LEU A 598 24.14 6.03 20.13
N PRO A 599 25.38 5.53 20.32
CA PRO A 599 26.53 6.40 20.62
C PRO A 599 26.80 7.45 19.53
N ILE A 600 26.58 7.08 18.26
CA ILE A 600 26.78 7.98 17.10
C ILE A 600 25.72 9.09 17.12
N LEU A 601 24.46 8.74 17.43
CA LEU A 601 23.39 9.71 17.63
C LEU A 601 23.73 10.68 18.79
N VAL A 602 24.14 10.15 19.95
CA VAL A 602 24.51 10.97 21.10
C VAL A 602 25.68 11.90 20.78
N ALA A 603 26.66 11.44 19.99
CA ALA A 603 27.76 12.29 19.53
C ALA A 603 27.28 13.40 18.58
N ALA A 604 26.38 13.08 17.64
CA ALA A 604 25.79 14.07 16.72
C ALA A 604 24.97 15.13 17.48
N LEU A 605 24.25 14.74 18.53
CA LEU A 605 23.46 15.68 19.34
C LEU A 605 24.29 16.63 20.23
N ARG A 606 25.62 16.43 20.33
CA ARG A 606 26.50 17.41 20.98
C ARG A 606 26.72 18.65 20.11
N ASP A 607 26.48 18.53 18.80
CA ASP A 607 26.48 19.68 17.91
C ASP A 607 25.23 20.54 18.16
N PRO A 608 25.39 21.85 18.45
CA PRO A 608 24.27 22.72 18.75
C PRO A 608 23.26 22.83 17.61
N GLU A 609 23.72 22.92 16.36
CA GLU A 609 22.83 23.11 15.21
C GLU A 609 21.94 21.89 15.00
N THR A 610 22.53 20.70 15.06
CA THR A 610 21.83 19.41 14.93
C THR A 610 20.79 19.23 16.05
N CYS A 611 21.16 19.52 17.30
CA CYS A 611 20.28 19.32 18.45
C CYS A 611 19.09 20.31 18.45
N TRP A 612 19.34 21.58 18.14
CA TRP A 612 18.29 22.60 18.00
C TRP A 612 17.32 22.26 16.87
N SER A 613 17.85 21.86 15.72
CA SER A 613 17.03 21.48 14.55
C SER A 613 16.15 20.27 14.86
N LEU A 614 16.69 19.26 15.56
CA LEU A 614 15.92 18.11 15.99
C LEU A 614 14.82 18.48 17.00
N PHE A 615 15.11 19.32 18.00
CA PHE A 615 14.10 19.77 18.97
C PHE A 615 12.96 20.53 18.27
N ASP A 616 13.30 21.47 17.38
CA ASP A 616 12.30 22.25 16.64
C ASP A 616 11.43 21.37 15.72
N MET A 617 12.06 20.41 15.04
CA MET A 617 11.35 19.42 14.22
C MET A 617 10.35 18.60 15.05
N LEU A 618 10.76 18.07 16.20
CA LEU A 618 9.87 17.27 17.07
C LEU A 618 8.75 18.13 17.68
N ALA A 619 9.03 19.40 17.98
CA ALA A 619 8.03 20.36 18.41
C ALA A 619 7.00 20.63 17.29
N GLY A 620 7.44 20.83 16.06
CA GLY A 620 6.55 21.02 14.90
C GLY A 620 5.72 19.78 14.56
N ALA A 621 6.28 18.58 14.77
CA ALA A 621 5.54 17.33 14.61
C ALA A 621 4.48 17.13 15.69
N SER A 622 4.80 17.48 16.94
CA SER A 622 3.88 17.38 18.07
C SER A 622 2.62 18.24 17.89
N ASP A 623 2.75 19.39 17.23
CA ASP A 623 1.62 20.30 16.97
C ASP A 623 0.70 19.84 15.82
N ASN A 624 1.22 19.08 14.86
CA ASN A 624 0.52 18.75 13.60
C ASN A 624 -0.03 17.33 13.54
N MET A 625 0.46 16.41 14.38
CA MET A 625 -0.01 15.03 14.43
C MET A 625 -1.28 14.91 15.27
N SER A 626 -2.17 13.97 14.90
CA SER A 626 -3.41 13.72 15.64
C SER A 626 -3.16 13.38 17.12
N ALA A 627 -4.09 13.81 17.98
CA ALA A 627 -4.07 13.52 19.41
C ALA A 627 -4.06 12.00 19.62
N THR A 628 -3.08 11.54 20.38
CA THR A 628 -2.93 10.12 20.71
C THR A 628 -4.16 9.62 21.47
N GLY A 629 -4.47 8.31 21.35
CA GLY A 629 -5.59 7.74 22.10
C GLY A 629 -5.41 7.90 23.62
N ALA A 630 -6.52 7.95 24.36
CA ALA A 630 -6.59 8.23 25.81
C ALA A 630 -5.59 7.44 26.68
N ASP A 631 -5.14 6.26 26.24
CA ASP A 631 -4.14 5.45 26.95
C ASP A 631 -2.72 6.08 26.93
N PHE A 632 -2.40 6.96 25.97
CA PHE A 632 -1.12 7.66 25.91
C PHE A 632 -1.07 8.84 26.88
N ASP A 633 -2.17 9.59 26.99
CA ASP A 633 -2.30 10.71 27.94
C ASP A 633 -2.18 10.24 29.39
N GLN A 634 -2.46 8.96 29.65
CA GLN A 634 -2.26 8.33 30.96
C GLN A 634 -0.80 7.93 31.23
N ALA A 635 0.07 7.86 30.21
CA ALA A 635 1.48 7.56 30.41
C ALA A 635 2.21 8.81 30.94
N LEU A 636 2.77 8.72 32.15
CA LEU A 636 3.48 9.83 32.81
C LEU A 636 4.53 10.58 31.96
N PRO A 637 5.30 9.93 31.06
CA PRO A 637 6.20 10.64 30.13
C PRO A 637 5.51 11.59 29.16
N ALA A 638 4.25 11.33 28.79
CA ALA A 638 3.46 12.20 27.91
C ALA A 638 3.21 13.59 28.52
N ALA A 639 3.28 13.73 29.86
CA ALA A 639 3.16 15.01 30.54
C ALA A 639 4.32 15.97 30.26
N LEU A 640 5.50 15.46 29.85
CA LEU A 640 6.67 16.28 29.49
C LEU A 640 6.65 16.70 28.02
N GLY A 641 6.19 15.79 27.16
CA GLY A 641 6.19 15.92 25.72
C GLY A 641 5.89 14.56 25.08
N ARG A 642 5.77 14.53 23.75
CA ARG A 642 5.50 13.31 23.01
C ARG A 642 6.80 12.53 22.77
N PRO A 643 6.99 11.30 23.29
CA PRO A 643 8.12 10.46 22.92
C PRO A 643 8.03 10.00 21.47
N PHE A 644 9.16 10.11 20.76
CA PHE A 644 9.35 9.59 19.41
C PHE A 644 10.38 8.47 19.43
N CYS A 645 10.26 7.53 18.51
CA CYS A 645 11.17 6.39 18.40
C CYS A 645 11.92 6.41 17.08
N ILE A 646 13.10 5.80 17.08
CA ILE A 646 13.94 5.69 15.89
C ILE A 646 14.06 4.22 15.50
N ALA A 647 13.69 3.92 14.27
CA ALA A 647 13.71 2.58 13.70
C ALA A 647 14.17 2.62 12.24
N ASP A 648 14.79 1.54 11.79
CA ASP A 648 15.21 1.40 10.40
C ASP A 648 14.12 0.68 9.59
N VAL A 649 13.80 1.24 8.43
CA VAL A 649 12.78 0.71 7.51
C VAL A 649 13.47 0.24 6.23
N GLY A 650 13.12 -0.97 5.79
CA GLY A 650 13.52 -1.55 4.52
C GLY A 650 12.34 -1.62 3.56
N VAL A 651 12.52 -1.10 2.34
CA VAL A 651 11.50 -1.13 1.27
C VAL A 651 12.06 -1.81 0.03
N SER A 652 11.28 -2.67 -0.63
CA SER A 652 11.67 -3.26 -1.92
C SER A 652 10.47 -3.53 -2.83
N LEU A 653 10.71 -3.59 -4.13
CA LEU A 653 9.69 -3.84 -5.16
C LEU A 653 9.94 -5.20 -5.82
N GLU A 654 9.13 -6.18 -5.48
CA GLU A 654 9.29 -7.57 -5.91
C GLU A 654 8.28 -7.94 -7.01
N LEU A 655 8.74 -8.66 -8.02
CA LEU A 655 7.92 -9.21 -9.10
C LEU A 655 7.52 -10.65 -8.78
N SER A 656 6.29 -11.03 -9.12
CA SER A 656 5.79 -12.39 -8.84
C SER A 656 6.53 -13.48 -9.60
N ALA A 657 7.04 -13.14 -10.77
CA ALA A 657 7.64 -14.04 -11.75
C ALA A 657 8.61 -13.24 -12.65
N PRO A 658 9.42 -13.88 -13.51
CA PRO A 658 10.42 -13.19 -14.33
C PRO A 658 9.80 -12.04 -15.15
N PRO A 659 10.54 -10.93 -15.39
CA PRO A 659 10.06 -9.85 -16.25
C PRO A 659 9.51 -10.37 -17.58
N LEU A 660 8.29 -9.93 -17.93
CA LEU A 660 7.67 -10.24 -19.21
C LEU A 660 8.57 -9.80 -20.35
N LYS A 661 8.51 -10.56 -21.44
CA LYS A 661 9.20 -10.26 -22.70
C LYS A 661 8.16 -10.03 -23.79
N ASP A 662 8.60 -9.40 -24.87
CA ASP A 662 7.78 -9.23 -26.06
C ASP A 662 7.28 -10.59 -26.56
N ALA A 663 5.96 -10.77 -26.57
CA ALA A 663 5.30 -11.99 -27.02
C ALA A 663 5.01 -11.96 -28.53
N SER A 664 5.23 -10.82 -29.18
CA SER A 664 4.98 -10.65 -30.61
C SER A 664 5.97 -11.43 -31.47
N LEU A 665 5.45 -12.19 -32.43
CA LEU A 665 6.27 -12.81 -33.46
C LEU A 665 6.84 -11.79 -34.46
N LEU A 666 6.16 -10.65 -34.62
CA LEU A 666 6.39 -9.68 -35.69
C LEU A 666 7.27 -8.48 -35.26
N SER A 667 7.54 -8.34 -33.97
CA SER A 667 8.36 -7.25 -33.43
C SER A 667 9.86 -7.53 -33.58
N CYS A 668 10.62 -6.50 -33.93
CA CYS A 668 12.07 -6.57 -34.10
C CYS A 668 12.85 -5.53 -33.30
N VAL A 669 12.16 -4.68 -32.53
CA VAL A 669 12.74 -3.57 -31.76
C VAL A 669 12.53 -3.81 -30.27
N ASN A 670 13.57 -3.57 -29.48
CA ASN A 670 13.52 -3.67 -28.02
C ASN A 670 12.64 -2.55 -27.43
N PRO A 671 11.97 -2.80 -26.30
CA PRO A 671 11.28 -1.73 -25.57
C PRO A 671 12.24 -0.59 -25.20
N GLU A 672 11.71 0.62 -25.05
CA GLU A 672 12.47 1.81 -24.61
C GLU A 672 13.31 1.52 -23.36
N ARG A 673 12.74 0.76 -22.42
CA ARG A 673 13.38 0.35 -21.18
C ARG A 673 12.87 -1.03 -20.76
N ASN A 674 13.75 -1.92 -20.32
CA ASN A 674 13.33 -3.19 -19.72
C ASN A 674 12.79 -2.95 -18.32
N LEU A 675 11.91 -3.83 -17.82
CA LEU A 675 11.30 -3.65 -16.50
C LEU A 675 12.31 -3.49 -15.37
N SER A 676 13.42 -4.22 -15.40
CA SER A 676 14.49 -4.16 -14.39
C SER A 676 15.27 -2.84 -14.38
N ASP A 677 15.23 -2.11 -15.49
CA ASP A 677 15.96 -0.84 -15.66
C ASP A 677 15.11 0.37 -15.20
N TYR A 678 13.84 0.16 -14.83
CA TYR A 678 12.99 1.19 -14.22
C TYR A 678 13.39 1.44 -12.77
N SER A 679 13.32 2.70 -12.36
CA SER A 679 13.48 3.12 -10.98
C SER A 679 12.27 3.94 -10.57
N PHE A 680 11.44 3.36 -9.70
CA PHE A 680 10.19 3.96 -9.25
C PHE A 680 10.43 4.74 -7.96
N PRO A 681 10.21 6.06 -7.92
CA PRO A 681 10.21 6.80 -6.67
C PRO A 681 9.01 6.39 -5.81
N VAL A 682 9.24 6.19 -4.52
CA VAL A 682 8.24 5.88 -3.50
C VAL A 682 8.48 6.79 -2.30
N ALA A 683 7.48 7.61 -1.97
CA ALA A 683 7.56 8.53 -0.85
C ALA A 683 7.25 7.80 0.47
N LEU A 684 7.97 8.19 1.52
CA LEU A 684 7.71 7.75 2.88
C LEU A 684 7.02 8.88 3.63
N GLY A 685 5.86 8.59 4.19
CA GLY A 685 5.10 9.51 5.01
C GLY A 685 4.43 10.65 4.24
N ASN A 686 3.48 11.29 4.91
CA ASN A 686 2.82 12.49 4.43
C ASN A 686 2.58 13.46 5.59
N HIS A 687 3.40 14.51 5.67
CA HIS A 687 3.31 15.51 6.75
C HIS A 687 1.99 16.30 6.79
N GLN A 688 1.22 16.30 5.69
CA GLN A 688 -0.08 16.97 5.65
C GLN A 688 -1.22 16.08 6.16
N ALA A 689 -0.98 14.78 6.35
CA ALA A 689 -1.95 13.81 6.84
C ALA A 689 -1.73 13.55 8.33
N ALA A 690 -2.69 13.91 9.19
CA ALA A 690 -2.53 13.77 10.64
C ALA A 690 -2.50 12.31 11.13
N PHE A 691 -2.87 11.36 10.26
CA PHE A 691 -2.83 9.91 10.50
C PHE A 691 -1.51 9.26 10.09
N ASP A 692 -0.52 10.03 9.64
CA ASP A 692 0.81 9.53 9.29
C ASP A 692 1.82 9.78 10.41
N GLY A 693 2.51 8.73 10.85
CA GLY A 693 3.45 8.76 11.97
C GLY A 693 4.88 9.16 11.64
N LEU A 694 5.22 9.43 10.37
CA LEU A 694 6.60 9.77 10.01
C LEU A 694 6.93 11.22 10.37
N VAL A 695 8.00 11.43 11.16
CA VAL A 695 8.51 12.77 11.50
C VAL A 695 9.69 13.18 10.63
N GLY A 696 10.64 12.27 10.41
CA GLY A 696 11.85 12.57 9.66
C GLY A 696 12.60 11.33 9.22
N THR A 697 13.51 11.50 8.26
CA THR A 697 14.32 10.43 7.71
C THR A 697 15.79 10.84 7.64
N PHE A 698 16.69 9.85 7.73
CA PHE A 698 18.12 10.05 7.52
C PHE A 698 18.78 8.77 7.01
N SER A 699 20.01 8.89 6.51
CA SER A 699 20.72 7.76 5.93
C SER A 699 21.07 6.70 7.00
N SER A 700 20.77 5.43 6.71
CA SER A 700 21.11 4.33 7.63
C SER A 700 22.62 4.06 7.74
N SER A 701 23.41 4.46 6.74
CA SER A 701 24.87 4.26 6.69
C SER A 701 25.66 5.58 6.60
N GLY A 702 24.96 6.70 6.49
CA GLY A 702 25.55 8.04 6.41
C GLY A 702 25.54 8.81 7.73
N ASP A 703 25.73 10.12 7.61
CA ASP A 703 25.74 11.04 8.74
C ASP A 703 24.33 11.19 9.35
N ILE A 704 24.22 10.91 10.65
CA ILE A 704 22.96 11.00 11.42
C ILE A 704 22.54 12.47 11.60
N GLY A 705 23.48 13.43 11.52
CA GLY A 705 23.17 14.86 11.65
C GLY A 705 22.33 15.43 10.49
N LYS A 706 22.25 14.74 9.35
CA LYS A 706 21.49 15.18 8.17
C LYS A 706 20.09 14.56 8.16
N ILE A 707 19.20 15.14 8.96
CA ILE A 707 17.80 14.71 9.09
C ILE A 707 16.95 15.52 8.10
N ALA A 708 16.25 14.82 7.21
CA ALA A 708 15.25 15.40 6.32
C ALA A 708 13.87 15.35 7.00
N SER A 709 13.15 16.47 7.02
CA SER A 709 11.82 16.56 7.64
C SER A 709 10.99 17.70 7.08
N SER A 710 9.68 17.53 7.10
CA SER A 710 8.71 18.55 6.72
C SER A 710 8.19 19.39 7.90
N PHE A 711 8.61 19.08 9.14
CA PHE A 711 8.06 19.67 10.38
C PHE A 711 8.89 20.78 11.01
N THR A 712 10.02 21.20 10.41
CA THR A 712 10.82 22.32 10.93
C THR A 712 10.02 23.64 10.95
N ARG A 713 10.04 24.38 12.06
CA ARG A 713 9.19 25.58 12.28
C ARG A 713 9.90 26.88 11.88
N ASP A 714 11.24 26.89 11.85
CA ASP A 714 12.01 28.12 11.63
C ASP A 714 12.86 28.10 10.34
N GLY A 715 12.34 28.72 9.27
CA GLY A 715 13.12 29.16 8.09
C GLY A 715 13.99 30.40 8.35
N ARG A 716 14.29 30.71 9.61
CA ARG A 716 15.01 31.93 10.02
C ARG A 716 16.22 31.64 10.89
N ARG A 717 17.12 30.72 10.48
CA ARG A 717 18.48 30.70 11.05
C ARG A 717 19.54 29.88 10.32
N LEU A 718 19.57 29.88 8.99
CA LEU A 718 20.79 29.49 8.25
C LEU A 718 21.11 30.53 7.17
N THR A 719 21.68 31.63 7.63
CA THR A 719 22.54 32.63 6.98
C THR A 719 22.23 34.02 7.53
N MET A 720 23.18 34.59 8.28
CA MET A 720 23.15 36.02 8.60
C MET A 720 23.46 36.81 7.33
N SER A 721 22.43 37.14 6.54
CA SER A 721 22.36 38.35 5.71
C SER A 721 21.13 38.28 4.81
N SER A 722 20.00 38.79 5.28
CA SER A 722 19.24 39.83 4.57
C SER A 722 17.90 40.06 5.25
N SER A 723 17.67 41.32 5.60
CA SER A 723 16.38 41.82 6.05
C SER A 723 15.41 41.82 4.85
N GLY A 724 14.58 40.80 4.76
CA GLY A 724 13.46 40.73 3.82
C GLY A 724 12.29 40.01 4.48
N LEU A 725 11.24 40.76 4.81
CA LEU A 725 9.92 40.17 5.08
C LEU A 725 9.33 39.78 3.71
N MET A 726 9.35 38.49 3.35
CA MET A 726 8.44 37.86 2.37
C MET A 726 8.43 36.33 2.53
N ASN A 727 7.32 35.72 2.09
CA ASN A 727 7.01 34.29 2.08
C ASN A 727 8.03 33.44 1.29
N ASP A 728 9.21 33.18 1.83
CA ASP A 728 10.10 32.18 1.23
C ASP A 728 9.67 30.77 1.64
N ARG A 729 9.07 30.09 0.66
CA ARG A 729 8.83 28.65 0.65
C ARG A 729 10.16 27.94 0.96
N ARG A 730 10.10 26.92 1.84
CA ARG A 730 11.25 26.04 2.12
C ARG A 730 11.75 25.40 0.81
N ASP A 731 13.06 25.17 0.74
CA ASP A 731 13.66 24.46 -0.39
C ASP A 731 13.19 22.99 -0.34
N GLU A 732 12.75 22.45 -1.48
CA GLU A 732 12.29 21.05 -1.58
C GLU A 732 13.39 20.04 -1.22
N SER A 733 14.64 20.49 -1.23
CA SER A 733 15.82 19.71 -0.84
C SER A 733 15.84 19.28 0.64
N GLU A 734 15.08 19.96 1.52
CA GLU A 734 15.03 19.66 2.96
C GLU A 734 13.96 18.61 3.35
N HIS A 735 13.04 18.30 2.42
CA HIS A 735 12.01 17.29 2.63
C HIS A 735 12.53 15.85 2.47
N PRO A 736 11.92 14.86 3.14
CA PRO A 736 12.20 13.45 2.90
C PRO A 736 12.06 13.12 1.41
N GLN A 737 13.17 12.77 0.77
CA GLN A 737 13.19 12.45 -0.65
C GLN A 737 12.58 11.06 -0.90
N PRO A 738 11.81 10.87 -1.99
CA PRO A 738 11.31 9.55 -2.37
C PRO A 738 12.43 8.53 -2.54
N LEU A 739 12.23 7.33 -2.03
CA LEU A 739 13.13 6.20 -2.22
C LEU A 739 12.98 5.66 -3.65
N LEU A 740 14.11 5.47 -4.34
CA LEU A 740 14.15 4.90 -5.67
C LEU A 740 14.20 3.37 -5.59
N LEU A 741 13.18 2.70 -6.11
CA LEU A 741 13.06 1.23 -6.08
C LEU A 741 13.14 0.64 -7.48
N ASN A 742 14.00 -0.39 -7.63
CA ASN A 742 14.12 -1.14 -8.87
C ASN A 742 13.34 -2.46 -8.76
N PRO A 743 12.48 -2.79 -9.74
CA PRO A 743 11.82 -4.09 -9.77
C PRO A 743 12.82 -5.23 -9.87
N TYR A 744 12.61 -6.28 -9.08
CA TYR A 744 13.45 -7.48 -9.14
C TYR A 744 12.64 -8.76 -9.04
N PHE A 745 13.21 -9.83 -9.60
CA PHE A 745 12.74 -11.20 -9.46
C PHE A 745 13.92 -12.08 -9.06
N LEU A 746 13.73 -13.00 -8.14
CA LEU A 746 14.73 -13.98 -7.74
C LEU A 746 14.23 -15.39 -8.12
N PRO A 747 14.97 -16.13 -8.97
CA PRO A 747 14.56 -17.47 -9.36
C PRO A 747 14.71 -18.46 -8.20
N SER A 748 13.79 -19.42 -8.11
CA SER A 748 13.80 -20.46 -7.07
C SER A 748 15.02 -21.40 -7.14
N THR A 749 15.71 -21.43 -8.28
CA THR A 749 16.93 -22.22 -8.51
C THR A 749 18.22 -21.48 -8.15
N LEU A 750 18.11 -20.28 -7.58
CA LEU A 750 19.28 -19.54 -7.10
C LEU A 750 19.94 -20.34 -5.95
N GLY A 751 21.24 -20.57 -6.04
CA GLY A 751 21.97 -21.25 -4.97
C GLY A 751 22.03 -20.38 -3.71
N GLY A 752 21.72 -20.95 -2.54
CA GLY A 752 21.75 -20.25 -1.26
C GLY A 752 20.36 -20.02 -0.65
N SER A 753 20.26 -19.12 0.33
CA SER A 753 18.99 -18.76 0.96
C SER A 753 18.31 -17.65 0.15
N LEU A 754 17.15 -17.95 -0.44
CA LEU A 754 16.36 -16.99 -1.23
C LEU A 754 15.97 -15.76 -0.39
N ASP A 755 15.63 -15.97 0.88
CA ASP A 755 15.32 -14.91 1.86
C ASP A 755 16.50 -13.95 2.07
N GLU A 756 17.73 -14.47 2.13
CA GLU A 756 18.92 -13.61 2.24
C GLU A 756 19.11 -12.72 1.00
N GLU A 757 18.85 -13.26 -0.19
CA GLU A 757 18.91 -12.51 -1.44
C GLU A 757 17.80 -11.46 -1.55
N HIS A 758 16.60 -11.74 -1.04
CA HIS A 758 15.54 -10.72 -0.90
C HIS A 758 15.99 -9.57 0.00
N ARG A 759 16.64 -9.87 1.14
CA ARG A 759 17.12 -8.83 2.07
C ARG A 759 18.19 -7.93 1.45
N LYS A 760 19.01 -8.44 0.53
CA LYS A 760 19.99 -7.64 -0.24
C LYS A 760 19.33 -6.62 -1.18
N LYS A 761 18.05 -6.79 -1.52
CA LYS A 761 17.29 -5.89 -2.41
C LYS A 761 16.53 -4.79 -1.66
N LEU A 762 16.59 -4.78 -0.32
CA LEU A 762 15.98 -3.72 0.48
C LEU A 762 16.75 -2.41 0.33
N VAL A 763 16.03 -1.35 -0.01
CA VAL A 763 16.49 0.04 0.16
C VAL A 763 16.17 0.45 1.58
N ILE A 764 17.18 0.91 2.31
CA ILE A 764 17.13 1.05 3.77
C ILE A 764 17.29 2.51 4.15
N VAL A 765 16.40 2.99 5.02
CA VAL A 765 16.42 4.34 5.55
C VAL A 765 16.12 4.31 7.04
N SER A 766 16.74 5.20 7.80
CA SER A 766 16.44 5.40 9.20
C SER A 766 15.31 6.41 9.33
N THR A 767 14.35 6.12 10.20
CA THR A 767 13.12 6.91 10.35
C THR A 767 12.93 7.31 11.81
N ILE A 768 12.49 8.55 12.02
CA ILE A 768 11.99 9.05 13.31
C ILE A 768 10.47 9.02 13.20
N VAL A 769 9.83 8.26 14.09
CA VAL A 769 8.43 7.89 13.94
C VAL A 769 7.69 8.01 15.26
N ASP A 770 6.41 8.34 15.16
CA ASP A 770 5.50 8.26 16.28
C ASP A 770 5.23 6.78 16.63
N PRO A 771 5.35 6.38 17.90
CA PRO A 771 5.21 4.98 18.30
C PRO A 771 3.81 4.39 18.12
N LYS A 772 2.76 5.21 18.04
CA LYS A 772 1.36 4.75 17.94
C LYS A 772 0.76 4.88 16.55
N THR A 773 1.20 5.87 15.78
CA THR A 773 0.67 6.14 14.44
C THR A 773 1.47 5.38 13.38
N PRO A 774 0.82 4.67 12.45
CA PRO A 774 1.52 3.99 11.37
C PRO A 774 2.21 4.97 10.41
N ILE A 775 3.34 4.54 9.85
CA ILE A 775 3.96 5.21 8.70
C ILE A 775 3.24 4.73 7.45
N HIS A 776 2.92 5.61 6.52
CA HIS A 776 2.36 5.21 5.23
C HIS A 776 3.39 5.34 4.12
N ILE A 777 3.39 4.37 3.22
CA ILE A 777 4.26 4.36 2.05
C ILE A 777 3.43 4.67 0.81
N TYR A 778 3.82 5.73 0.08
CA TYR A 778 3.07 6.26 -1.06
C TYR A 778 3.83 6.06 -2.37
N SER A 779 3.18 5.45 -3.35
CA SER A 779 3.76 5.13 -4.66
C SER A 779 3.04 5.82 -5.82
N GLY A 780 2.35 6.93 -5.55
CA GLY A 780 1.72 7.74 -6.60
C GLY A 780 0.67 7.02 -7.44
N SER A 781 -0.05 6.05 -6.84
CA SER A 781 -0.98 5.10 -7.46
C SER A 781 -0.38 3.89 -8.18
N LEU A 782 0.91 3.59 -8.03
CA LEU A 782 1.51 2.35 -8.56
C LEU A 782 1.14 1.10 -7.73
N PHE A 783 1.00 1.27 -6.42
CA PHE A 783 0.53 0.29 -5.46
C PHE A 783 -0.44 0.98 -4.48
N PRO A 784 -1.34 0.21 -3.83
CA PRO A 784 -2.08 0.70 -2.66
C PRO A 784 -1.15 1.27 -1.59
N VAL A 785 -1.65 2.23 -0.82
CA VAL A 785 -0.90 2.80 0.32
C VAL A 785 -0.69 1.70 1.35
N THR A 786 0.57 1.45 1.72
CA THR A 786 0.91 0.40 2.69
C THR A 786 1.18 1.05 4.05
N PRO A 787 0.38 0.76 5.10
CA PRO A 787 0.68 1.19 6.46
C PRO A 787 1.71 0.25 7.11
N LEU A 788 2.67 0.83 7.84
CA LEU A 788 3.69 0.12 8.59
C LEU A 788 3.61 0.57 10.07
N SER A 789 3.17 -0.34 10.94
CA SER A 789 3.01 -0.10 12.39
C SER A 789 4.09 -0.83 13.19
N LEU A 790 4.59 -0.18 14.25
CA LEU A 790 5.50 -0.83 15.19
C LEU A 790 4.76 -1.92 15.99
N PRO A 791 5.44 -3.02 16.38
CA PRO A 791 4.87 -3.97 17.31
C PRO A 791 4.47 -3.26 18.62
N ARG A 792 3.36 -3.68 19.24
CA ARG A 792 2.86 -3.02 20.47
C ARG A 792 3.73 -3.29 21.69
N TRP A 793 4.20 -4.52 21.86
CA TRP A 793 4.91 -4.94 23.06
C TRP A 793 6.24 -4.19 23.32
N PRO A 794 7.10 -3.86 22.31
CA PRO A 794 8.31 -3.07 22.56
C PRO A 794 7.97 -1.63 22.94
N VAL A 795 6.95 -1.06 22.31
CA VAL A 795 6.44 0.29 22.61
C VAL A 795 5.92 0.35 24.05
N ASP A 796 5.01 -0.54 24.42
CA ASP A 796 4.42 -0.58 25.76
C ASP A 796 5.47 -0.88 26.84
N ASN A 797 6.41 -1.78 26.55
CA ASN A 797 7.49 -2.09 27.48
C ASN A 797 8.43 -0.90 27.68
N ALA A 798 8.83 -0.22 26.59
CA ALA A 798 9.70 0.96 26.69
C ALA A 798 9.02 2.11 27.42
N LEU A 799 7.76 2.43 27.07
CA LEU A 799 7.00 3.50 27.73
C LEU A 799 6.78 3.23 29.22
N ARG A 800 6.63 1.96 29.64
CA ARG A 800 6.55 1.57 31.05
C ARG A 800 7.89 1.71 31.79
N THR A 801 9.00 1.49 31.10
CA THR A 801 10.34 1.61 31.65
C THR A 801 10.78 3.08 31.76
N MET A 802 10.36 3.92 30.81
CA MET A 802 10.68 5.34 30.76
C MET A 802 10.29 6.06 32.06
N ARG A 803 11.29 6.60 32.73
CA ARG A 803 11.09 7.46 33.90
C ARG A 803 11.09 8.92 33.46
N ALA A 804 9.95 9.58 33.66
CA ALA A 804 9.85 11.02 33.52
C ALA A 804 10.61 11.71 34.67
N PHE A 805 11.57 12.56 34.31
CA PHE A 805 12.19 13.48 35.26
C PHE A 805 12.53 14.80 34.59
N PHE A 806 12.59 15.87 35.39
CA PHE A 806 12.94 17.19 34.89
C PHE A 806 13.64 18.01 35.97
N ALA A 807 14.63 18.79 35.53
CA ALA A 807 15.35 19.72 36.38
C ALA A 807 14.42 20.88 36.74
N ILE A 808 14.36 21.23 38.02
CA ILE A 808 13.64 22.38 38.51
C ILE A 808 14.58 23.22 39.37
N GLY A 809 14.63 24.51 39.09
CA GLY A 809 15.31 25.48 39.96
C GLY A 809 15.77 26.75 39.23
N PRO A 810 16.27 27.75 39.98
CA PRO A 810 16.31 27.79 41.46
C PRO A 810 14.93 28.10 42.06
N ILE A 811 14.49 27.29 43.03
CA ILE A 811 13.27 27.53 43.83
C ILE A 811 13.67 27.98 45.23
N LEU A 812 12.98 29.00 45.73
CA LEU A 812 13.12 29.44 47.10
C LEU A 812 12.41 28.45 48.04
N VAL A 813 13.15 27.77 48.90
CA VAL A 813 12.60 26.91 49.95
C VAL A 813 12.93 27.45 51.34
N PRO A 814 12.08 27.20 52.36
CA PRO A 814 12.33 27.65 53.73
C PRO A 814 13.59 27.09 54.40
N ALA A 815 14.05 25.92 53.96
CA ALA A 815 15.30 25.27 54.39
C ALA A 815 15.66 24.15 53.39
N ILE A 816 16.95 23.79 53.25
CA ILE A 816 17.35 22.61 52.47
C ILE A 816 16.77 21.35 53.13
N PRO A 817 16.05 20.50 52.39
CA PRO A 817 15.67 19.18 52.88
C PRO A 817 16.92 18.31 53.03
N LEU A 818 17.35 18.07 54.28
CA LEU A 818 18.46 17.15 54.58
C LEU A 818 17.96 15.70 54.45
N PRO A 819 18.73 14.78 53.84
CA PRO A 819 18.34 13.37 53.79
C PRO A 819 18.15 12.80 55.20
N ALA A 820 17.15 11.93 55.37
CA ALA A 820 17.01 11.15 56.60
C ALA A 820 18.24 10.22 56.72
N ASP A 821 19.14 10.51 57.66
CA ASP A 821 20.24 9.62 58.00
C ASP A 821 19.66 8.29 58.50
N LYS A 822 19.89 7.21 57.75
CA LYS A 822 19.51 5.85 58.15
C LYS A 822 20.39 5.25 59.26
N ASP A 823 21.23 6.05 59.92
CA ASP A 823 22.20 5.56 60.91
C ASP A 823 21.93 5.96 62.36
N ASN A 824 20.77 6.56 62.69
CA ASN A 824 20.37 6.73 64.08
C ASN A 824 19.14 5.88 64.43
N THR A 825 19.34 4.56 64.57
CA THR A 825 18.49 3.74 65.42
C THR A 825 18.82 4.04 66.88
N ASP A 826 18.38 5.20 67.38
CA ASP A 826 18.05 5.41 68.80
C ASP A 826 17.75 6.89 69.03
N THR A 827 16.49 7.28 68.83
CA THR A 827 15.81 8.26 69.69
C THR A 827 14.33 8.27 69.37
N LYS A 828 13.50 8.31 70.41
CA LYS A 828 12.05 8.41 70.30
C LYS A 828 11.71 9.67 69.50
N ALA A 829 11.04 9.50 68.37
CA ALA A 829 10.53 10.60 67.57
C ALA A 829 9.46 11.36 68.37
N ASP A 830 9.77 12.58 68.78
CA ASP A 830 8.76 13.58 69.08
C ASP A 830 8.03 13.94 67.77
N GLU A 831 6.72 14.08 67.84
CA GLU A 831 5.76 14.35 66.75
C GLU A 831 5.95 15.70 66.00
N LYS A 832 7.15 16.29 66.00
CA LYS A 832 7.45 17.57 65.33
C LYS A 832 8.55 17.53 64.27
N ASP A 833 9.23 16.42 64.07
CA ASP A 833 10.18 16.28 62.96
C ASP A 833 9.46 15.78 61.72
N ALA A 834 8.78 16.70 61.03
CA ALA A 834 8.25 16.46 59.71
C ALA A 834 9.41 16.00 58.81
N ALA A 835 9.24 14.84 58.16
CA ALA A 835 10.21 14.35 57.18
C ALA A 835 10.60 15.47 56.20
N PRO A 836 11.88 15.54 55.80
CA PRO A 836 12.35 16.55 54.85
C PRO A 836 11.44 16.56 53.62
N SER A 837 10.88 17.73 53.29
CA SER A 837 9.96 17.90 52.16
C SER A 837 10.19 19.23 51.45
N VAL A 838 9.99 19.24 50.13
CA VAL A 838 9.98 20.45 49.31
C VAL A 838 8.54 20.87 49.08
N GLN A 839 8.23 22.13 49.40
CA GLN A 839 6.90 22.69 49.15
C GLN A 839 6.80 23.16 47.70
N MET A 840 5.85 22.62 46.94
CA MET A 840 5.60 22.97 45.54
C MET A 840 4.10 23.00 45.22
N PRO A 841 3.67 23.75 44.18
CA PRO A 841 2.27 23.75 43.73
C PRO A 841 1.78 22.35 43.34
N LEU A 842 2.70 21.49 42.88
CA LEU A 842 2.48 20.10 42.48
C LEU A 842 2.05 19.18 43.63
N GLY A 843 2.19 19.59 44.90
CA GLY A 843 1.87 18.75 46.06
C GLY A 843 0.38 18.67 46.44
N GLY A 844 -0.53 19.30 45.69
CA GLY A 844 -1.97 19.29 46.00
C GLY A 844 -2.79 18.34 45.12
N GLY A 845 -3.30 17.23 45.67
CA GLY A 845 -4.23 16.29 45.02
C GLY A 845 -3.79 14.82 45.08
N GLU A 846 -4.52 13.90 44.44
CA GLU A 846 -4.18 12.45 44.33
C GLU A 846 -2.76 12.18 43.78
N GLY A 847 -2.12 13.18 43.14
CA GLY A 847 -0.73 13.14 42.67
C GLY A 847 0.36 13.42 43.71
N SER A 848 0.04 13.70 44.98
CA SER A 848 1.05 13.99 46.02
C SER A 848 1.93 12.78 46.38
N ASN A 849 1.49 11.57 46.02
CA ASN A 849 2.22 10.31 46.26
C ASN A 849 3.01 9.79 45.04
N THR A 850 2.89 10.42 43.87
CA THR A 850 3.49 9.93 42.62
C THR A 850 4.83 10.59 42.28
N TRP A 851 5.12 11.79 42.79
CA TRP A 851 6.35 12.53 42.50
C TRP A 851 7.26 12.69 43.72
N ARG A 852 8.58 12.67 43.49
CA ARG A 852 9.64 12.88 44.50
C ARG A 852 10.60 13.96 44.02
N TRP A 853 11.12 14.73 44.97
CA TRP A 853 12.23 15.66 44.75
C TRP A 853 13.56 14.95 44.95
N LEU A 854 14.51 15.17 44.05
CA LEU A 854 15.89 14.72 44.15
C LEU A 854 16.79 15.94 44.41
N GLN A 855 17.30 16.03 45.64
CA GLN A 855 18.20 17.09 46.07
C GLN A 855 19.66 16.68 45.81
N PRO A 856 20.45 17.47 45.06
CA PRO A 856 21.88 17.26 44.94
C PRO A 856 22.62 17.72 46.20
N THR A 857 23.56 16.91 46.64
CA THR A 857 24.50 17.21 47.74
C THR A 857 25.92 16.91 47.26
N LYS A 858 26.85 17.84 47.49
CA LYS A 858 28.27 17.65 47.19
C LYS A 858 28.93 16.96 48.39
N GLN A 859 29.61 15.84 48.18
CA GLN A 859 30.49 15.21 49.18
C GLN A 859 31.92 15.11 48.64
N ASP A 860 32.91 15.23 49.52
CA ASP A 860 34.31 15.03 49.18
C ASP A 860 34.56 13.55 48.84
N GLY A 861 34.97 13.29 47.60
CA GLY A 861 35.32 11.94 47.14
C GLY A 861 36.59 11.45 47.80
N GLN A 862 36.57 10.24 48.36
CA GLN A 862 37.79 9.52 48.71
C GLN A 862 38.39 8.98 47.40
N VAL A 863 39.58 9.47 47.02
CA VAL A 863 40.39 9.15 45.82
C VAL A 863 40.27 10.21 44.70
N HIS A 864 41.29 11.08 44.65
CA HIS A 864 41.65 12.06 43.59
C HIS A 864 40.54 12.92 42.96
N ASP A 865 40.36 14.12 43.52
CA ASP A 865 39.95 15.40 42.88
C ASP A 865 38.64 15.50 42.06
N GLU A 866 37.74 14.51 42.10
CA GLU A 866 36.37 14.65 41.59
C GLU A 866 35.34 14.73 42.74
N MET A 867 34.69 15.89 42.90
CA MET A 867 33.54 16.05 43.80
C MET A 867 32.35 15.22 43.28
N GLU A 868 32.03 14.09 43.93
CA GLU A 868 30.88 13.27 43.53
C GLU A 868 29.56 13.90 44.04
N THR A 869 28.61 14.11 43.13
CA THR A 869 27.26 14.62 43.49
C THR A 869 26.37 13.45 43.91
N LYS A 870 25.97 13.41 45.18
CA LYS A 870 25.02 12.43 45.74
C LYS A 870 23.61 13.03 45.72
N TRP A 871 22.64 12.24 45.26
CA TRP A 871 21.23 12.66 45.20
C TRP A 871 20.44 12.01 46.32
N SER A 872 19.56 12.78 46.95
CA SER A 872 18.68 12.32 48.02
C SER A 872 17.22 12.52 47.66
N GLU A 873 16.40 11.48 47.85
CA GLU A 873 14.96 11.52 47.61
C GLU A 873 14.23 12.18 48.79
N VAL A 874 13.37 13.15 48.46
CA VAL A 874 12.64 14.01 49.39
C VAL A 874 11.18 14.07 48.93
N ALA A 875 10.23 14.16 49.87
CA ALA A 875 8.81 14.25 49.54
C ALA A 875 8.44 15.64 48.99
N ILE A 876 7.46 15.71 48.09
CA ILE A 876 6.87 16.98 47.64
C ILE A 876 5.57 17.21 48.42
N MET A 877 5.45 18.37 49.07
CA MET A 877 4.26 18.79 49.83
C MET A 877 3.61 20.00 49.15
N PRO A 878 2.29 20.23 49.33
CA PRO A 878 1.64 21.43 48.82
C PRO A 878 2.23 22.69 49.49
N LEU A 879 2.17 23.83 48.80
CA LEU A 879 2.56 25.12 49.40
C LEU A 879 1.78 25.39 50.68
N ASP A 880 2.51 25.75 51.74
CA ASP A 880 1.91 26.32 52.93
C ASP A 880 1.30 27.69 52.56
N LYS A 881 -0.01 27.83 52.78
CA LYS A 881 -0.74 29.08 52.50
C LYS A 881 -0.61 30.09 53.64
N THR A 882 0.09 29.74 54.72
CA THR A 882 0.30 30.60 55.88
C THR A 882 1.67 31.28 55.81
N LEU A 883 1.70 32.61 55.96
CA LEU A 883 2.92 33.39 55.88
C LEU A 883 3.72 33.23 57.19
N ASN A 884 4.77 32.41 57.18
CA ASN A 884 5.67 32.24 58.32
C ASN A 884 6.92 33.14 58.19
N VAL A 885 6.89 34.29 58.87
CA VAL A 885 7.94 35.33 58.80
C VAL A 885 9.26 34.88 59.46
N GLU A 886 9.23 33.92 60.39
CA GLU A 886 10.44 33.41 61.06
C GLU A 886 11.26 32.47 60.17
N ALA A 887 10.59 31.76 59.25
CA ALA A 887 11.23 30.89 58.26
C ALA A 887 11.94 31.67 57.15
N ALA A 888 11.60 32.96 56.94
CA ALA A 888 12.17 33.81 55.90
C ALA A 888 13.69 34.04 56.06
N ASN A 889 14.23 33.98 57.29
CA ASN A 889 15.67 34.13 57.54
C ASN A 889 16.50 32.87 57.22
N LYS A 890 15.84 31.74 56.95
CA LYS A 890 16.48 30.45 56.63
C LYS A 890 16.25 30.02 55.18
N THR A 891 15.62 30.88 54.38
CA THR A 891 15.30 30.54 53.00
C THR A 891 16.55 30.41 52.16
N GLU A 892 16.65 29.32 51.41
CA GLU A 892 17.75 29.06 50.48
C GLU A 892 17.18 28.76 49.10
N MET A 893 17.96 29.08 48.06
CA MET A 893 17.64 28.67 46.71
C MET A 893 18.15 27.26 46.50
N ILE A 894 17.26 26.35 46.12
CA ILE A 894 17.62 24.98 45.74
C ILE A 894 17.35 24.73 44.26
N GLU A 895 18.20 23.91 43.67
CA GLU A 895 18.01 23.31 42.35
C GLU A 895 18.04 21.79 42.53
N GLY A 896 17.19 21.07 41.80
CA GLY A 896 17.11 19.61 41.89
C GLY A 896 16.26 19.02 40.77
N TYR A 897 15.98 17.72 40.85
CA TYR A 897 15.10 17.05 39.88
C TYR A 897 13.78 16.65 40.53
N VAL A 898 12.70 16.67 39.76
CA VAL A 898 11.46 15.98 40.13
C VAL A 898 11.38 14.68 39.34
N VAL A 899 11.12 13.56 40.03
CA VAL A 899 11.11 12.20 39.47
C VAL A 899 9.87 11.45 39.91
N VAL A 900 9.33 10.61 39.02
CA VAL A 900 8.23 9.69 39.34
C VAL A 900 8.69 8.57 40.29
N ARG A 901 7.88 8.26 41.30
CA ARG A 901 8.13 7.20 42.29
C ARG A 901 8.14 5.80 41.63
N SER A 902 9.16 5.00 41.95
CA SER A 902 9.42 3.67 41.38
C SER A 902 8.44 2.55 41.79
N ASP A 903 7.64 2.74 42.86
CA ASP A 903 6.82 1.69 43.49
C ASP A 903 5.47 1.39 42.81
N LEU A 904 5.09 2.10 41.73
CA LEU A 904 3.82 1.84 41.01
C LEU A 904 3.82 0.52 40.20
N ARG A 905 4.88 -0.29 40.30
CA ARG A 905 5.07 -1.57 39.57
C ARG A 905 4.08 -2.69 39.93
N GLY A 906 3.12 -2.48 40.83
CA GLY A 906 2.24 -3.55 41.33
C GLY A 906 0.75 -3.25 41.45
N SER A 907 0.28 -1.99 41.29
CA SER A 907 -1.16 -1.73 41.32
C SER A 907 -1.73 -1.96 39.92
N LYS A 908 -2.49 -3.05 39.75
CA LYS A 908 -3.42 -3.19 38.64
C LYS A 908 -4.22 -1.88 38.52
N LEU A 909 -3.95 -1.10 37.48
CA LEU A 909 -4.85 -0.06 37.00
C LEU A 909 -6.16 -0.77 36.67
N ARG A 910 -7.22 -0.38 37.38
CA ARG A 910 -8.57 -0.89 37.22
C ARG A 910 -9.36 0.05 36.35
#